data_AF-A0AAV5EIP5-F1
#
_entry.id   AF-A0AAV5EIP5-F1
#
_cell.length_a   1.000
_cell.length_b   1.000
_cell.length_c   1.000
_cell.angle_alpha   90.00
_cell.angle_beta   90.00
_cell.angle_gamma   90.00
#
_symmetry.space_group_name_H-M   'P 1'
#
loop_
_entity.id
_entity.type
_entity.pdbx_description
1 polymer ?
#
loop_
_entity_poly.entity_id
_entity_poly.type
_entity_poly.pdbx_seq_one_letter_code
_entity_poly.pdbx_strand_id
1 'polypeptide(L)'
;MMQICKLLACVFLAINNRFLDSTAFIFPRISFFEPLGCIFPSNICRNSSQLPVSCYLRSVAQRKDFKGLYHGRFASVDIQYIEKHIIEFFNKLPDVPILCISVFGDDYVNILGDSLLMPSSFPAWMLLSRFDSTSKPTTMLLPVDAIPEEIQHEDISIKDLGDLTTSDKKWPCPWGYSITDYVAPAFKSILQDNFISLSSATLTTNDVQAKNVRWWSHRMKLNKYLDKVLKDIEQLWLGPWKCLLLGQQLADRHIEAALSHIIVGVEAEFKLEINPALIKAILGGIVSVDELQECVYQLILYKGYFGRGGCCGKDRLRAFSSRQIVDKALEKLRSLIKGAAKELPEEVHRGPVIFVLDISVQMLPWENLPIVRNQEIYRMPSMGSILFALDRSNYRYKDDEITGLPFPIIDPFNAFYLLNPSGDLSSTEKEFNQLFRNYEWKGKAGSGDPIRAEELILALTNHDLFVYLGHGSVQEIAAGSQYVSGKEIEKLDKCAAALLMGCSSGTLHCKGSYAPRGAPLSYLSAGSPVVIANLWDVSDKDIDRFCKALLNSWLQENLEDDNICSGCWQLTQELEALNIAAKDNGRTRQKSTRGKKSHKINDSASCCCRRRRIATYLSEARRACKLPLLIGASPVCYGVPTIIRKK
;
A
#
# COMPACT_ATOMS: atom_id res chain seq x y z
N MET A 1 -6.18 4.02 14.23
CA MET A 1 -7.03 4.36 13.05
C MET A 1 -7.36 3.15 12.18
N MET A 2 -6.42 2.24 11.88
CA MET A 2 -6.72 1.01 11.13
C MET A 2 -7.75 0.09 11.82
N GLN A 3 -7.73 -0.01 13.15
CA GLN A 3 -8.80 -0.68 13.91
C GLN A 3 -10.16 0.03 13.77
N ILE A 4 -10.18 1.34 13.53
CA ILE A 4 -11.40 2.11 13.26
C ILE A 4 -11.85 1.89 11.83
N CYS A 5 -10.95 1.77 10.84
CA CYS A 5 -11.35 1.35 9.49
C CYS A 5 -11.87 -0.09 9.48
N LYS A 6 -11.26 -1.00 10.26
CA LYS A 6 -11.76 -2.37 10.47
C LYS A 6 -13.15 -2.35 11.12
N LEU A 7 -13.32 -1.57 12.19
CA LEU A 7 -14.60 -1.40 12.88
C LEU A 7 -15.64 -0.72 11.98
N LEU A 8 -15.29 0.34 11.26
CA LEU A 8 -16.15 1.04 10.32
C LEU A 8 -16.51 0.16 9.13
N ALA A 9 -15.62 -0.70 8.65
CA ALA A 9 -15.94 -1.66 7.60
C ALA A 9 -16.85 -2.77 8.13
N CYS A 10 -16.61 -3.31 9.33
CA CYS A 10 -17.55 -4.23 9.98
C CYS A 10 -18.91 -3.58 10.26
N VAL A 11 -18.92 -2.31 10.69
CA VAL A 11 -20.11 -1.49 10.93
C VAL A 11 -20.80 -1.14 9.62
N PHE A 12 -20.08 -0.86 8.54
CA PHE A 12 -20.63 -0.58 7.21
C PHE A 12 -21.22 -1.84 6.56
N LEU A 13 -20.55 -2.99 6.72
CA LEU A 13 -21.08 -4.30 6.38
C LEU A 13 -22.34 -4.63 7.21
N ALA A 14 -22.41 -4.18 8.46
CA ALA A 14 -23.58 -4.32 9.32
C ALA A 14 -24.71 -3.29 9.02
N ILE A 15 -24.38 -2.06 8.63
CA ILE A 15 -25.33 -0.95 8.40
C ILE A 15 -25.95 -1.03 7.00
N ASN A 16 -25.18 -1.35 5.95
CA ASN A 16 -25.70 -1.39 4.57
C ASN A 16 -26.57 -2.61 4.28
N ASN A 17 -26.67 -3.53 5.24
CA ASN A 17 -27.63 -4.59 5.18
C ASN A 17 -28.77 -4.32 6.17
N ARG A 18 -29.92 -3.97 5.60
CA ARG A 18 -31.23 -4.47 6.07
C ARG A 18 -31.25 -6.01 6.03
N PHE A 19 -30.37 -6.68 6.77
CA PHE A 19 -30.49 -8.10 7.08
C PHE A 19 -30.77 -8.22 8.56
N LEU A 20 -32.02 -8.60 8.84
CA LEU A 20 -32.70 -8.73 10.14
C LEU A 20 -33.31 -7.42 10.65
N ASP A 21 -34.64 -7.36 10.61
CA ASP A 21 -35.51 -6.45 11.38
C ASP A 21 -35.30 -6.58 12.92
N SER A 22 -34.12 -6.97 13.40
CA SER A 22 -33.86 -7.20 14.83
C SER A 22 -32.39 -7.11 15.27
N THR A 23 -31.40 -6.81 14.42
CA THR A 23 -29.99 -6.68 14.86
C THR A 23 -29.47 -5.25 14.79
N ALA A 24 -30.31 -4.28 15.19
CA ALA A 24 -29.85 -2.97 15.68
C ALA A 24 -29.23 -3.04 17.10
N PHE A 25 -29.05 -4.25 17.63
CA PHE A 25 -28.40 -4.52 18.90
C PHE A 25 -27.05 -5.16 18.63
N ILE A 26 -26.00 -4.68 19.32
CA ILE A 26 -24.56 -4.99 19.10
C ILE A 26 -24.00 -4.06 17.99
N PHE A 27 -23.71 -2.78 18.24
CA PHE A 27 -22.49 -2.31 18.90
C PHE A 27 -22.63 -0.82 19.33
N PRO A 28 -22.99 -0.53 20.59
CA PRO A 28 -22.67 0.76 21.22
C PRO A 28 -21.55 0.61 22.27
N ARG A 29 -20.60 -0.32 22.09
CA ARG A 29 -19.64 -0.68 23.15
C ARG A 29 -18.21 -1.00 22.69
N ILE A 30 -17.71 -0.43 21.60
CA ILE A 30 -16.26 -0.43 21.33
C ILE A 30 -15.86 0.96 20.83
N SER A 31 -14.91 1.55 21.55
CA SER A 31 -14.38 2.89 21.48
C SER A 31 -14.22 3.47 20.07
N PHE A 32 -15.21 4.22 19.60
CA PHE A 32 -14.94 5.44 18.84
C PHE A 32 -14.23 6.40 19.80
N PHE A 33 -13.25 7.16 19.32
CA PHE A 33 -12.33 8.02 20.10
C PHE A 33 -11.09 7.30 20.66
N GLU A 34 -10.10 7.09 19.79
CA GLU A 34 -8.70 7.00 20.22
C GLU A 34 -7.66 7.60 19.24
N PRO A 35 -7.95 7.95 17.96
CA PRO A 35 -7.04 8.78 17.17
C PRO A 35 -7.30 10.29 17.29
N LEU A 36 -8.18 10.73 18.21
CA LEU A 36 -8.42 12.15 18.50
C LEU A 36 -7.75 12.62 19.82
N GLY A 37 -6.84 11.83 20.40
CA GLY A 37 -5.93 12.32 21.44
C GLY A 37 -6.46 12.38 22.88
N CYS A 38 -7.18 11.35 23.37
CA CYS A 38 -7.54 11.24 24.80
C CYS A 38 -7.28 9.82 25.33
N ILE A 39 -6.46 9.70 26.38
CA ILE A 39 -6.16 8.45 27.12
C ILE A 39 -7.11 8.35 28.31
N PHE A 40 -7.82 7.23 28.54
CA PHE A 40 -8.31 6.84 29.88
C PHE A 40 -8.51 5.30 30.02
N PRO A 41 -8.50 4.73 31.25
CA PRO A 41 -8.11 3.36 31.54
C PRO A 41 -9.30 2.40 31.63
N SER A 42 -8.99 1.13 31.36
CA SER A 42 -9.87 -0.03 31.38
C SER A 42 -10.40 -0.36 32.78
N ASN A 43 -11.73 -0.49 32.93
CA ASN A 43 -12.36 -1.58 33.67
C ASN A 43 -13.90 -1.55 33.53
N ILE A 44 -14.51 -2.73 33.70
CA ILE A 44 -15.93 -3.05 33.96
C ILE A 44 -16.69 -3.68 32.77
N CYS A 45 -16.61 -5.01 32.72
CA CYS A 45 -17.67 -5.89 32.21
C CYS A 45 -18.46 -6.45 33.42
N ARG A 46 -19.81 -6.39 33.39
CA ARG A 46 -20.73 -7.51 33.72
C ARG A 46 -22.22 -7.11 33.78
N ASN A 47 -23.04 -8.04 33.27
CA ASN A 47 -24.45 -8.35 33.56
C ASN A 47 -25.57 -7.40 33.06
N SER A 48 -26.35 -7.86 32.08
CA SER A 48 -27.73 -8.37 32.27
C SER A 48 -28.45 -8.46 30.92
N SER A 49 -28.94 -9.66 30.60
CA SER A 49 -29.78 -9.99 29.45
C SER A 49 -31.26 -9.70 29.74
N GLN A 50 -32.00 -9.39 28.67
CA GLN A 50 -33.48 -9.29 28.55
C GLN A 50 -34.16 -8.01 29.10
N LEU A 51 -34.51 -7.08 28.17
CA LEU A 51 -35.75 -6.27 28.15
C LEU A 51 -35.78 -5.35 26.89
N PRO A 52 -36.96 -5.00 26.30
CA PRO A 52 -37.05 -4.08 25.17
C PRO A 52 -36.79 -2.61 25.56
N VAL A 53 -36.15 -1.86 24.64
CA VAL A 53 -35.51 -0.55 24.88
C VAL A 53 -36.45 0.60 25.29
N SER A 54 -37.74 0.56 24.96
CA SER A 54 -38.65 1.68 25.28
C SER A 54 -38.93 1.82 26.79
N CYS A 55 -38.77 0.76 27.59
CA CYS A 55 -38.96 0.82 29.04
C CYS A 55 -37.68 1.16 29.82
N TYR A 56 -36.48 0.96 29.24
CA TYR A 56 -35.21 1.21 29.92
C TYR A 56 -34.85 2.71 29.96
N LEU A 57 -35.20 3.45 28.89
CA LEU A 57 -34.94 4.90 28.84
C LEU A 57 -35.81 5.71 29.82
N ARG A 58 -36.99 5.21 30.21
CA ARG A 58 -37.81 5.84 31.26
C ARG A 58 -37.32 5.54 32.68
N SER A 59 -36.74 4.37 32.94
CA SER A 59 -36.27 4.01 34.28
C SER A 59 -34.92 4.65 34.63
N VAL A 60 -34.05 4.86 33.64
CA VAL A 60 -32.75 5.55 33.83
C VAL A 60 -32.94 7.06 34.01
N ALA A 61 -33.96 7.66 33.40
CA ALA A 61 -34.27 9.09 33.55
C ALA A 61 -34.76 9.48 34.96
N GLN A 62 -35.13 8.54 35.83
CA GLN A 62 -35.74 8.84 37.14
C GLN A 62 -34.90 8.51 38.37
N ARG A 63 -33.67 7.99 38.24
CA ARG A 63 -32.81 7.79 39.41
C ARG A 63 -31.95 9.02 39.68
N LYS A 64 -32.56 10.00 40.38
CA LYS A 64 -31.84 10.98 41.20
C LYS A 64 -31.17 10.19 42.32
N ASP A 65 -29.86 10.05 42.30
CA ASP A 65 -28.99 10.00 43.50
C ASP A 65 -27.58 9.58 43.09
N PHE A 66 -26.79 10.53 42.59
CA PHE A 66 -25.33 10.55 42.74
C PHE A 66 -24.88 12.01 42.56
N LYS A 67 -24.71 12.72 43.68
CA LYS A 67 -24.06 14.03 43.76
C LYS A 67 -22.55 13.81 43.87
N GLY A 68 -21.76 14.35 42.94
CA GLY A 68 -20.33 14.58 43.17
C GLY A 68 -19.43 14.43 41.95
N LEU A 69 -19.07 15.58 41.39
CA LEU A 69 -17.93 15.88 40.49
C LEU A 69 -17.94 15.39 39.03
N TYR A 70 -17.72 16.38 38.15
CA TYR A 70 -17.57 16.39 36.70
C TYR A 70 -18.83 16.18 35.84
N HIS A 71 -19.54 17.30 35.63
CA HIS A 71 -20.50 17.50 34.56
C HIS A 71 -19.78 17.50 33.20
N GLY A 72 -19.90 16.38 32.48
CA GLY A 72 -19.64 16.28 31.04
C GLY A 72 -20.69 15.38 30.42
N ARG A 73 -21.95 15.85 30.39
CA ARG A 73 -23.03 15.17 29.64
C ARG A 73 -22.68 15.24 28.16
N PHE A 74 -22.21 14.14 27.57
CA PHE A 74 -22.30 13.99 26.11
C PHE A 74 -23.78 13.76 25.78
N ALA A 75 -24.45 14.86 25.42
CA ALA A 75 -25.72 14.80 24.71
C ALA A 75 -25.53 13.96 23.44
N SER A 76 -26.60 13.28 23.00
CA SER A 76 -26.68 12.53 21.75
C SER A 76 -25.93 13.25 20.62
N VAL A 77 -24.74 12.76 20.27
CA VAL A 77 -23.99 13.28 19.13
C VAL A 77 -24.84 12.96 17.90
N ASP A 78 -25.31 13.99 17.23
CA ASP A 78 -26.19 13.91 16.07
C ASP A 78 -25.50 13.05 14.99
N ILE A 79 -26.16 12.00 14.52
CA ILE A 79 -25.61 11.09 13.48
C ILE A 79 -25.21 11.89 12.24
N GLN A 80 -25.90 13.00 11.96
CA GLN A 80 -25.60 13.93 10.88
C GLN A 80 -24.22 14.59 11.03
N TYR A 81 -23.77 14.85 12.27
CA TYR A 81 -22.45 15.41 12.53
C TYR A 81 -21.34 14.40 12.23
N ILE A 82 -21.56 13.13 12.58
CA ILE A 82 -20.62 12.05 12.31
C ILE A 82 -20.51 11.81 10.80
N GLU A 83 -21.64 11.74 10.10
CA GLU A 83 -21.69 11.57 8.65
C GLU A 83 -20.96 12.71 7.94
N LYS A 84 -21.24 13.96 8.32
CA LYS A 84 -20.54 15.13 7.77
C LYS A 84 -19.02 15.05 8.00
N HIS A 85 -18.58 14.69 9.20
CA HIS A 85 -17.16 14.57 9.52
C HIS A 85 -16.47 13.46 8.72
N ILE A 86 -17.16 12.33 8.49
CA ILE A 86 -16.66 11.23 7.67
C ILE A 86 -16.54 11.66 6.20
N ILE A 87 -17.54 12.35 5.65
CA ILE A 87 -17.50 12.87 4.28
C ILE A 87 -16.37 13.90 4.13
N GLU A 88 -16.24 14.84 5.07
CA GLU A 88 -15.15 15.82 5.08
C GLU A 88 -13.78 15.16 5.19
N PHE A 89 -13.65 14.05 5.92
CA PHE A 89 -12.42 13.27 6.00
C PHE A 89 -12.06 12.64 4.65
N PHE A 90 -13.02 11.98 3.98
CA PHE A 90 -12.77 11.36 2.68
C PHE A 90 -12.47 12.38 1.58
N ASN A 91 -13.15 13.53 1.58
CA ASN A 91 -12.88 14.62 0.64
C ASN A 91 -11.49 15.25 0.78
N LYS A 92 -10.81 15.05 1.93
CA LYS A 92 -9.43 15.51 2.14
C LYS A 92 -8.38 14.53 1.64
N LEU A 93 -8.78 13.31 1.28
CA LEU A 93 -7.84 12.34 0.73
C LEU A 93 -7.28 12.83 -0.62
N PRO A 94 -6.08 12.38 -1.00
CA PRO A 94 -5.58 12.64 -2.34
C PRO A 94 -6.45 11.94 -3.40
N ASP A 95 -6.42 12.46 -4.63
CA ASP A 95 -6.97 11.78 -5.80
C ASP A 95 -6.02 10.66 -6.27
N VAL A 96 -5.76 9.72 -5.36
CA VAL A 96 -4.96 8.51 -5.55
C VAL A 96 -5.69 7.37 -4.86
N PRO A 97 -5.83 6.20 -5.52
CA PRO A 97 -6.39 5.03 -4.86
C PRO A 97 -5.60 4.65 -3.60
N ILE A 98 -6.30 4.62 -2.47
CA ILE A 98 -5.79 4.10 -1.21
C ILE A 98 -6.47 2.79 -0.89
N LEU A 99 -5.67 1.74 -0.73
CA LEU A 99 -6.14 0.38 -0.54
C LEU A 99 -5.76 -0.14 0.84
N CYS A 100 -6.75 -0.31 1.71
CA CYS A 100 -6.58 -0.96 2.99
C CYS A 100 -6.75 -2.47 2.83
N ILE A 101 -5.74 -3.24 3.23
CA ILE A 101 -5.77 -4.71 3.21
C ILE A 101 -5.64 -5.21 4.65
N SER A 102 -6.66 -5.90 5.15
CA SER A 102 -6.68 -6.50 6.48
C SER A 102 -7.01 -7.98 6.39
N VAL A 103 -6.30 -8.82 7.16
CA VAL A 103 -6.62 -10.25 7.27
C VAL A 103 -6.96 -10.58 8.71
N PHE A 104 -8.15 -11.15 8.89
CA PHE A 104 -8.73 -11.53 10.16
C PHE A 104 -8.63 -13.05 10.34
N GLY A 105 -7.88 -13.48 11.35
CA GLY A 105 -7.81 -14.87 11.80
C GLY A 105 -8.44 -15.06 13.19
N ASP A 106 -8.38 -16.29 13.69
CA ASP A 106 -8.69 -16.64 15.08
C ASP A 106 -10.10 -16.20 15.53
N ASP A 107 -10.22 -15.52 16.67
CA ASP A 107 -11.47 -15.07 17.29
C ASP A 107 -12.35 -14.24 16.34
N TYR A 108 -11.73 -13.48 15.43
CA TYR A 108 -12.48 -12.69 14.46
C TYR A 108 -13.25 -13.56 13.47
N VAL A 109 -12.71 -14.72 13.10
CA VAL A 109 -13.41 -15.68 12.23
C VAL A 109 -14.64 -16.24 12.93
N ASN A 110 -14.55 -16.50 14.24
CA ASN A 110 -15.70 -16.96 15.02
C ASN A 110 -16.77 -15.87 15.13
N ILE A 111 -16.39 -14.62 15.39
CA ILE A 111 -17.34 -13.49 15.48
C ILE A 111 -18.01 -13.22 14.12
N LEU A 112 -17.22 -13.19 13.04
CA LEU A 112 -17.74 -13.08 11.68
C LEU A 112 -18.63 -14.29 11.36
N GLY A 113 -18.23 -15.47 11.81
CA GLY A 113 -18.99 -16.70 11.76
C GLY A 113 -20.37 -16.53 12.38
N ASP A 114 -20.44 -16.26 13.67
CA ASP A 114 -21.69 -16.11 14.40
C ASP A 114 -22.58 -14.99 13.84
N SER A 115 -21.98 -13.87 13.43
CA SER A 115 -22.71 -12.71 12.90
C SER A 115 -23.25 -12.92 11.50
N LEU A 116 -22.52 -13.68 10.66
CA LEU A 116 -22.93 -14.03 9.31
C LEU A 116 -23.67 -15.39 9.26
N LEU A 117 -23.91 -16.03 10.42
CA LEU A 117 -24.45 -17.38 10.56
C LEU A 117 -23.62 -18.45 9.82
N MET A 118 -22.30 -18.30 9.85
CA MET A 118 -21.33 -19.18 9.20
C MET A 118 -20.57 -20.06 10.21
N PRO A 119 -20.57 -21.40 10.09
CA PRO A 119 -19.53 -22.20 10.72
C PRO A 119 -18.17 -21.81 10.13
N SER A 120 -17.10 -21.89 10.94
CA SER A 120 -15.70 -21.50 10.67
C SER A 120 -15.05 -22.29 9.51
N SER A 121 -15.62 -22.14 8.31
CA SER A 121 -15.25 -22.92 7.14
C SER A 121 -13.89 -22.52 6.60
N PHE A 122 -13.43 -21.30 6.88
CA PHE A 122 -12.17 -20.74 6.42
C PHE A 122 -11.33 -20.30 7.61
N PRO A 123 -10.00 -20.47 7.57
CA PRO A 123 -9.12 -20.09 8.67
C PRO A 123 -8.94 -18.57 8.79
N ALA A 124 -9.19 -17.81 7.71
CA ALA A 124 -9.11 -16.36 7.74
C ALA A 124 -10.03 -15.69 6.71
N TRP A 125 -10.26 -14.40 6.90
CA TRP A 125 -10.96 -13.53 5.95
C TRP A 125 -10.14 -12.28 5.66
N MET A 126 -10.02 -11.91 4.39
CA MET A 126 -9.38 -10.70 3.91
C MET A 126 -10.42 -9.64 3.58
N LEU A 127 -10.29 -8.49 4.21
CA LEU A 127 -11.05 -7.29 3.91
C LEU A 127 -10.21 -6.37 3.05
N LEU A 128 -10.69 -6.14 1.83
CA LEU A 128 -10.11 -5.21 0.88
C LEU A 128 -11.00 -3.96 0.84
N SER A 129 -10.48 -2.80 1.24
CA SER A 129 -11.22 -1.54 1.18
C SER A 129 -10.46 -0.52 0.37
N ARG A 130 -11.12 0.07 -0.64
CA ARG A 130 -10.53 1.05 -1.54
C ARG A 130 -11.22 2.39 -1.37
N PHE A 131 -10.40 3.44 -1.25
CA PHE A 131 -10.80 4.82 -1.01
C PHE A 131 -10.11 5.73 -2.02
N ASP A 132 -10.77 6.82 -2.38
CA ASP A 132 -10.19 7.96 -3.09
C ASP A 132 -10.99 9.22 -2.71
N SER A 133 -10.59 10.37 -3.26
CA SER A 133 -11.21 11.66 -2.96
C SER A 133 -12.53 11.92 -3.69
N THR A 134 -12.83 11.14 -4.73
CA THR A 134 -13.90 11.44 -5.71
C THR A 134 -15.08 10.47 -5.62
N SER A 135 -14.87 9.30 -5.05
CA SER A 135 -15.79 8.17 -5.10
C SER A 135 -16.19 7.68 -3.71
N LYS A 136 -17.36 7.03 -3.63
CA LYS A 136 -17.78 6.33 -2.41
C LYS A 136 -16.80 5.19 -2.10
N PRO A 137 -16.45 4.95 -0.83
CA PRO A 137 -15.64 3.81 -0.45
C PRO A 137 -16.19 2.50 -0.98
N THR A 138 -15.30 1.63 -1.44
CA THR A 138 -15.65 0.27 -1.87
C THR A 138 -14.98 -0.74 -0.96
N THR A 139 -15.69 -1.83 -0.64
CA THR A 139 -15.21 -2.86 0.26
C THR A 139 -15.58 -4.22 -0.29
N MET A 140 -14.65 -5.16 -0.22
CA MET A 140 -14.80 -6.56 -0.65
C MET A 140 -14.27 -7.47 0.45
N LEU A 141 -15.07 -8.46 0.85
CA LEU A 141 -14.67 -9.49 1.80
C LEU A 141 -14.36 -10.79 1.05
N LEU A 142 -13.11 -11.25 1.16
CA LEU A 142 -12.59 -12.43 0.49
C LEU A 142 -12.19 -13.48 1.52
N PRO A 143 -12.68 -14.73 1.40
CA PRO A 143 -12.18 -15.83 2.21
C PRO A 143 -10.71 -16.15 1.90
N VAL A 144 -9.94 -16.47 2.93
CA VAL A 144 -8.53 -16.83 2.83
C VAL A 144 -8.35 -18.22 3.42
N ASP A 145 -7.90 -19.15 2.59
CA ASP A 145 -7.54 -20.51 3.00
C ASP A 145 -6.03 -20.74 2.94
N ALA A 146 -5.59 -21.79 3.62
CA ALA A 146 -4.20 -22.21 3.62
C ALA A 146 -3.75 -22.57 2.21
N ILE A 147 -2.64 -21.96 1.78
CA ILE A 147 -1.94 -22.35 0.56
C ILE A 147 -1.28 -23.70 0.85
N PRO A 148 -1.62 -24.76 0.09
CA PRO A 148 -1.06 -26.08 0.31
C PRO A 148 0.46 -26.02 0.26
N GLU A 149 1.12 -26.53 1.30
CA GLU A 149 2.53 -26.89 1.18
C GLU A 149 2.61 -28.10 0.25
N GLU A 150 2.97 -27.88 -1.01
CA GLU A 150 3.47 -29.00 -1.79
C GLU A 150 4.67 -29.58 -1.05
N ILE A 151 4.57 -30.87 -0.69
CA ILE A 151 5.59 -31.63 0.01
C ILE A 151 6.80 -31.73 -0.91
N GLN A 152 7.65 -30.70 -0.88
CA GLN A 152 9.03 -30.69 -1.37
C GLN A 152 9.98 -30.30 -0.23
N HIS A 153 9.58 -30.56 1.02
CA HIS A 153 10.44 -30.38 2.21
C HIS A 153 11.75 -31.17 2.10
N GLU A 154 11.77 -32.27 1.34
CA GLU A 154 13.00 -33.01 1.03
C GLU A 154 14.00 -32.19 0.19
N ASP A 155 13.55 -31.24 -0.64
CA ASP A 155 14.35 -30.51 -1.63
C ASP A 155 14.81 -29.11 -1.18
N ILE A 156 14.16 -28.60 -0.11
CA ILE A 156 14.43 -27.29 0.54
C ILE A 156 15.48 -27.43 1.64
N SER A 157 15.53 -28.60 2.28
CA SER A 157 16.39 -28.88 3.42
C SER A 157 17.85 -28.51 3.15
N ILE A 158 18.36 -27.56 3.94
CA ILE A 158 19.77 -27.11 3.97
C ILE A 158 20.76 -28.27 4.17
N LYS A 159 20.29 -29.46 4.58
CA LYS A 159 21.11 -30.68 4.71
C LYS A 159 21.89 -31.03 3.44
N ASP A 160 21.41 -30.63 2.26
CA ASP A 160 22.11 -30.83 0.98
C ASP A 160 23.27 -29.87 0.71
N LEU A 161 23.45 -28.80 1.50
CA LEU A 161 24.59 -27.89 1.32
C LEU A 161 25.93 -28.47 1.82
N GLY A 162 25.90 -29.54 2.64
CA GLY A 162 27.07 -30.26 3.17
C GLY A 162 27.92 -29.42 4.13
N ASP A 163 28.15 -29.90 5.37
CA ASP A 163 29.00 -29.33 6.43
C ASP A 163 29.24 -27.80 6.35
N LEU A 164 28.15 -27.05 6.17
CA LEU A 164 28.13 -25.67 6.61
C LEU A 164 28.04 -25.77 8.12
N THR A 165 29.01 -25.21 8.82
CA THR A 165 28.93 -24.99 10.26
C THR A 165 27.57 -24.35 10.52
N THR A 166 26.60 -25.13 10.99
CA THR A 166 25.28 -24.62 11.33
C THR A 166 25.53 -23.64 12.45
N SER A 167 25.58 -22.35 12.15
CA SER A 167 25.56 -21.37 13.22
C SER A 167 24.24 -21.60 13.94
N ASP A 168 24.25 -21.79 15.25
CA ASP A 168 23.04 -21.95 16.09
C ASP A 168 22.12 -20.71 16.07
N LYS A 169 22.35 -19.76 15.15
CA LYS A 169 21.58 -18.55 14.95
C LYS A 169 20.20 -18.90 14.38
N LYS A 170 19.24 -19.03 15.29
CA LYS A 170 17.82 -19.03 14.95
C LYS A 170 17.45 -17.67 14.34
N TRP A 171 16.76 -17.69 13.20
CA TRP A 171 16.26 -16.46 12.57
C TRP A 171 15.31 -15.70 13.51
N PRO A 172 15.60 -14.43 13.85
CA PRO A 172 14.72 -13.64 14.70
C PRO A 172 13.53 -13.11 13.89
N CYS A 173 12.48 -13.94 13.74
CA CYS A 173 11.26 -13.58 13.03
C CYS A 173 10.69 -12.23 13.53
N PRO A 174 10.58 -11.20 12.67
CA PRO A 174 10.24 -9.85 13.12
C PRO A 174 8.80 -9.70 13.61
N TRP A 175 7.90 -10.59 13.19
CA TRP A 175 6.49 -10.59 13.60
C TRP A 175 6.13 -11.69 14.59
N GLY A 176 7.08 -12.55 14.98
CA GLY A 176 6.82 -13.69 15.86
C GLY A 176 5.93 -14.73 15.18
N TYR A 177 4.63 -14.72 15.52
CA TYR A 177 3.58 -15.54 14.91
C TYR A 177 2.44 -14.65 14.43
N SER A 178 1.90 -14.94 13.24
CA SER A 178 0.71 -14.28 12.73
C SER A 178 -0.18 -15.27 11.97
N ILE A 179 -1.43 -14.90 11.71
CA ILE A 179 -2.35 -15.69 10.87
C ILE A 179 -1.73 -16.01 9.50
N THR A 180 -0.88 -15.14 8.96
CA THR A 180 -0.16 -15.37 7.69
C THR A 180 0.77 -16.59 7.75
N ASP A 181 1.32 -16.91 8.92
CA ASP A 181 2.13 -18.13 9.09
C ASP A 181 1.28 -19.40 9.00
N TYR A 182 -0.02 -19.31 9.26
CA TYR A 182 -0.96 -20.43 9.08
C TYR A 182 -1.45 -20.53 7.64
N VAL A 183 -1.84 -19.39 7.03
CA VAL A 183 -2.44 -19.41 5.69
C VAL A 183 -1.42 -19.42 4.54
N ALA A 184 -0.18 -19.00 4.78
CA ALA A 184 0.92 -19.04 3.81
C ALA A 184 2.23 -19.51 4.48
N PRO A 185 2.26 -20.74 5.03
CA PRO A 185 3.37 -21.20 5.88
C PRO A 185 4.73 -21.23 5.16
N ALA A 186 4.73 -21.53 3.85
CA ALA A 186 5.93 -21.55 3.03
C ALA A 186 6.68 -20.20 3.02
N PHE A 187 5.98 -19.06 3.15
CA PHE A 187 6.62 -17.74 3.11
C PHE A 187 7.65 -17.56 4.24
N LYS A 188 7.27 -17.93 5.47
CA LYS A 188 8.15 -17.84 6.64
C LYS A 188 9.36 -18.76 6.50
N SER A 189 9.14 -19.98 5.99
CA SER A 189 10.20 -20.96 5.74
C SER A 189 11.24 -20.44 4.74
N ILE A 190 10.78 -19.88 3.62
CA ILE A 190 11.66 -19.30 2.58
C ILE A 190 12.56 -18.20 3.16
N LEU A 191 12.00 -17.31 3.99
CA LEU A 191 12.76 -16.22 4.59
C LEU A 191 13.75 -16.71 5.67
N GLN A 192 13.35 -17.71 6.44
CA GLN A 192 14.24 -18.37 7.39
C GLN A 192 15.45 -18.99 6.67
N ASP A 193 15.23 -19.72 5.58
CA ASP A 193 16.30 -20.33 4.80
C ASP A 193 17.17 -19.29 4.09
N ASN A 194 16.57 -18.19 3.60
CA ASN A 194 17.30 -17.06 3.07
C ASN A 194 18.26 -16.47 4.11
N PHE A 195 17.80 -16.26 5.34
CA PHE A 195 18.61 -15.75 6.44
C PHE A 195 19.76 -16.70 6.80
N ILE A 196 19.48 -18.01 6.91
CA ILE A 196 20.50 -19.01 7.21
C ILE A 196 21.53 -19.09 6.07
N SER A 197 21.09 -19.03 4.81
CA SER A 197 21.95 -19.01 3.62
C SER A 197 22.89 -17.79 3.60
N LEU A 198 22.45 -16.63 4.06
CA LEU A 198 23.30 -15.43 4.16
C LEU A 198 24.25 -15.50 5.38
N SER A 199 23.75 -16.00 6.51
CA SER A 199 24.53 -16.12 7.76
C SER A 199 25.63 -17.17 7.70
N SER A 200 25.44 -18.22 6.89
CA SER A 200 26.39 -19.33 6.71
C SER A 200 27.42 -19.10 5.60
N ALA A 201 27.35 -17.97 4.88
CA ALA A 201 28.23 -17.67 3.74
C ALA A 201 29.70 -17.34 4.14
N THR A 202 30.08 -17.46 5.41
CA THR A 202 31.48 -17.42 5.86
C THR A 202 32.22 -18.68 5.38
N LEU A 203 32.92 -18.54 4.25
CA LEU A 203 33.63 -19.62 3.57
C LEU A 203 34.89 -20.07 4.33
N THR A 204 34.93 -21.34 4.77
CA THR A 204 36.18 -22.05 5.09
C THR A 204 36.67 -22.86 3.89
N THR A 205 37.98 -22.79 3.62
CA THR A 205 38.72 -23.47 2.52
C THR A 205 38.68 -24.99 2.70
N ASN A 206 38.24 -25.80 1.73
CA ASN A 206 39.00 -26.25 0.56
C ASN A 206 38.11 -26.58 -0.68
N ASP A 207 36.85 -26.12 -0.71
CA ASP A 207 35.86 -26.52 -1.73
C ASP A 207 34.96 -25.36 -2.20
N VAL A 208 35.57 -24.18 -2.37
CA VAL A 208 34.89 -22.89 -2.55
C VAL A 208 33.98 -22.87 -3.79
N GLN A 209 34.39 -23.48 -4.90
CA GLN A 209 33.63 -23.44 -6.15
C GLN A 209 32.36 -24.31 -6.09
N ALA A 210 32.47 -25.55 -5.61
CA ALA A 210 31.33 -26.44 -5.44
C ALA A 210 30.35 -25.90 -4.40
N LYS A 211 30.85 -25.37 -3.27
CA LYS A 211 30.03 -24.70 -2.25
C LYS A 211 29.29 -23.47 -2.81
N ASN A 212 29.96 -22.64 -3.62
CA ASN A 212 29.33 -21.49 -4.28
C ASN A 212 28.23 -21.91 -5.26
N VAL A 213 28.43 -22.99 -6.03
CA VAL A 213 27.41 -23.52 -6.94
C VAL A 213 26.19 -24.02 -6.16
N ARG A 214 26.40 -24.77 -5.06
CA ARG A 214 25.28 -25.23 -4.20
C ARG A 214 24.53 -24.07 -3.55
N TRP A 215 25.26 -23.08 -3.02
CA TRP A 215 24.66 -21.87 -2.43
C TRP A 215 23.79 -21.11 -3.44
N TRP A 216 24.29 -20.89 -4.66
CA TRP A 216 23.50 -20.24 -5.72
C TRP A 216 22.30 -21.08 -6.15
N SER A 217 22.47 -22.40 -6.30
CA SER A 217 21.38 -23.31 -6.65
C SER A 217 20.24 -23.26 -5.62
N HIS A 218 20.58 -23.32 -4.33
CA HIS A 218 19.61 -23.22 -3.25
C HIS A 218 18.86 -21.88 -3.26
N ARG A 219 19.56 -20.76 -3.41
CA ARG A 219 18.91 -19.44 -3.49
C ARG A 219 18.03 -19.27 -4.74
N MET A 220 18.41 -19.88 -5.86
CA MET A 220 17.57 -19.93 -7.06
C MET A 220 16.30 -20.75 -6.82
N LYS A 221 16.37 -21.86 -6.06
CA LYS A 221 15.18 -22.61 -5.62
C LYS A 221 14.28 -21.73 -4.75
N LEU A 222 14.83 -21.08 -3.71
CA LEU A 222 14.09 -20.15 -2.84
C LEU A 222 13.39 -19.04 -3.63
N ASN A 223 14.07 -18.44 -4.61
CA ASN A 223 13.48 -17.42 -5.48
C ASN A 223 12.29 -17.96 -6.29
N LYS A 224 12.38 -19.18 -6.82
CA LYS A 224 11.27 -19.84 -7.54
C LYS A 224 10.11 -20.18 -6.61
N TYR A 225 10.40 -20.61 -5.37
CA TYR A 225 9.36 -20.89 -4.39
C TYR A 225 8.64 -19.62 -3.96
N LEU A 226 9.35 -18.49 -3.81
CA LEU A 226 8.70 -17.21 -3.54
C LEU A 226 7.81 -16.77 -4.72
N ASP A 227 8.26 -16.95 -5.97
CA ASP A 227 7.42 -16.69 -7.16
C ASP A 227 6.12 -17.49 -7.11
N LYS A 228 6.22 -18.77 -6.78
CA LYS A 228 5.07 -19.65 -6.66
C LYS A 228 4.12 -19.20 -5.56
N VAL A 229 4.63 -18.92 -4.36
CA VAL A 229 3.81 -18.43 -3.24
C VAL A 229 3.06 -17.15 -3.62
N LEU A 230 3.70 -16.21 -4.33
CA LEU A 230 3.04 -14.97 -4.76
C LEU A 230 1.96 -15.22 -5.82
N LYS A 231 2.19 -16.16 -6.75
CA LYS A 231 1.17 -16.60 -7.72
C LYS A 231 -0.01 -17.29 -7.01
N ASP A 232 0.28 -18.13 -6.03
CA ASP A 232 -0.73 -18.82 -5.23
C ASP A 232 -1.54 -17.84 -4.40
N ILE A 233 -0.91 -16.84 -3.75
CA ILE A 233 -1.62 -15.74 -3.07
C ILE A 233 -2.56 -15.02 -4.04
N GLU A 234 -2.05 -14.62 -5.21
CA GLU A 234 -2.88 -13.93 -6.21
C GLU A 234 -4.06 -14.79 -6.67
N GLN A 235 -3.82 -16.04 -7.04
CA GLN A 235 -4.86 -16.90 -7.62
C GLN A 235 -5.84 -17.43 -6.56
N LEU A 236 -5.33 -17.90 -5.44
CA LEU A 236 -6.12 -18.60 -4.42
C LEU A 236 -6.86 -17.63 -3.53
N TRP A 237 -6.24 -16.52 -3.09
CA TRP A 237 -6.90 -15.57 -2.19
C TRP A 237 -7.70 -14.52 -2.96
N LEU A 238 -7.13 -13.93 -4.01
CA LEU A 238 -7.78 -12.84 -4.75
C LEU A 238 -8.59 -13.36 -5.96
N GLY A 239 -8.01 -14.27 -6.74
CA GLY A 239 -8.59 -14.76 -7.98
C GLY A 239 -8.98 -13.62 -8.93
N PRO A 240 -10.25 -13.53 -9.36
CA PRO A 240 -10.70 -12.49 -10.28
C PRO A 240 -10.68 -11.07 -9.66
N TRP A 241 -10.68 -10.97 -8.32
CA TRP A 241 -10.70 -9.70 -7.59
C TRP A 241 -9.34 -9.00 -7.51
N LYS A 242 -8.28 -9.61 -8.03
CA LYS A 242 -6.93 -9.02 -8.08
C LYS A 242 -6.87 -7.68 -8.83
N CYS A 243 -7.81 -7.44 -9.74
CA CYS A 243 -7.99 -6.17 -10.44
C CYS A 243 -8.19 -4.98 -9.49
N LEU A 244 -8.74 -5.21 -8.29
CA LEU A 244 -8.99 -4.17 -7.29
C LEU A 244 -7.70 -3.61 -6.66
N LEU A 245 -6.56 -4.31 -6.81
CA LEU A 245 -5.27 -3.86 -6.33
C LEU A 245 -4.65 -2.74 -7.19
N LEU A 246 -5.22 -2.47 -8.37
CA LEU A 246 -4.57 -1.65 -9.40
C LEU A 246 -4.91 -0.16 -9.31
N GLY A 247 -3.99 0.68 -9.78
CA GLY A 247 -4.20 2.12 -9.93
C GLY A 247 -5.24 2.46 -11.00
N GLN A 248 -5.79 3.68 -10.90
CA GLN A 248 -6.72 4.23 -11.89
C GLN A 248 -6.04 4.30 -13.27
N GLN A 249 -6.77 3.96 -14.32
CA GLN A 249 -6.34 4.19 -15.70
C GLN A 249 -6.55 5.67 -16.06
N LEU A 250 -5.61 6.26 -16.80
CA LEU A 250 -5.63 7.69 -17.11
C LEU A 250 -6.57 8.08 -18.27
N ALA A 251 -7.19 7.11 -18.97
CA ALA A 251 -8.10 7.36 -20.10
C ALA A 251 -9.50 6.75 -19.83
N ASP A 252 -10.47 7.60 -19.50
CA ASP A 252 -11.71 7.19 -18.84
C ASP A 252 -12.94 7.03 -19.77
N ARG A 253 -12.92 7.63 -20.97
CA ARG A 253 -14.13 7.78 -21.81
C ARG A 253 -14.81 6.46 -22.20
N HIS A 254 -14.01 5.40 -22.35
CA HIS A 254 -14.44 4.07 -22.74
C HIS A 254 -14.92 3.25 -21.53
N ILE A 255 -14.33 3.50 -20.36
CA ILE A 255 -14.70 2.85 -19.10
C ILE A 255 -16.08 3.31 -18.66
N GLU A 256 -16.39 4.61 -18.81
CA GLU A 256 -17.69 5.18 -18.39
C GLU A 256 -18.89 4.62 -19.17
N ALA A 257 -18.71 4.33 -20.48
CA ALA A 257 -19.74 3.71 -21.30
C ALA A 257 -19.99 2.25 -20.86
N ALA A 258 -18.92 1.46 -20.74
CA ALA A 258 -18.98 0.08 -20.26
C ALA A 258 -19.55 -0.01 -18.83
N LEU A 259 -19.17 0.92 -17.96
CA LEU A 259 -19.67 1.06 -16.59
C LEU A 259 -21.19 1.27 -16.58
N SER A 260 -21.67 2.25 -17.33
CA SER A 260 -23.09 2.57 -17.44
C SER A 260 -23.88 1.38 -17.98
N HIS A 261 -23.36 0.71 -19.01
CA HIS A 261 -24.00 -0.46 -19.61
C HIS A 261 -24.12 -1.62 -18.61
N ILE A 262 -23.08 -1.91 -17.83
CA ILE A 262 -23.10 -2.99 -16.83
C ILE A 262 -24.04 -2.65 -15.67
N ILE A 263 -24.00 -1.43 -15.13
CA ILE A 263 -24.86 -1.04 -14.01
C ILE A 263 -26.33 -1.14 -14.41
N VAL A 264 -26.71 -0.51 -15.52
CA VAL A 264 -28.11 -0.53 -16.00
C VAL A 264 -28.56 -1.95 -16.29
N GLY A 265 -27.71 -2.77 -16.91
CA GLY A 265 -28.01 -4.18 -17.18
C GLY A 265 -28.21 -5.01 -15.92
N VAL A 266 -27.35 -4.82 -14.91
CA VAL A 266 -27.44 -5.58 -13.65
C VAL A 266 -28.64 -5.14 -12.82
N GLU A 267 -28.90 -3.84 -12.73
CA GLU A 267 -30.07 -3.31 -12.01
C GLU A 267 -31.38 -3.76 -12.65
N ALA A 268 -31.49 -3.70 -13.99
CA ALA A 268 -32.70 -4.09 -14.71
C ALA A 268 -32.99 -5.59 -14.61
N GLU A 269 -31.98 -6.44 -14.79
CA GLU A 269 -32.16 -7.90 -14.83
C GLU A 269 -32.14 -8.55 -13.45
N PHE A 270 -31.33 -8.03 -12.52
CA PHE A 270 -31.11 -8.66 -11.21
C PHE A 270 -31.66 -7.85 -10.03
N LYS A 271 -32.13 -6.61 -10.22
CA LYS A 271 -32.60 -5.73 -9.13
C LYS A 271 -31.56 -5.58 -8.02
N LEU A 272 -30.29 -5.50 -8.41
CA LEU A 272 -29.15 -5.33 -7.51
C LEU A 272 -28.50 -3.99 -7.82
N GLU A 273 -28.53 -3.08 -6.84
CA GLU A 273 -27.79 -1.82 -6.89
C GLU A 273 -26.31 -2.13 -6.57
N ILE A 274 -25.40 -1.69 -7.44
CA ILE A 274 -23.96 -1.91 -7.28
C ILE A 274 -23.26 -0.56 -7.23
N ASN A 275 -22.28 -0.42 -6.33
CA ASN A 275 -21.46 0.78 -6.26
C ASN A 275 -20.70 0.99 -7.60
N PRO A 276 -20.93 2.12 -8.31
CA PRO A 276 -20.25 2.39 -9.59
C PRO A 276 -18.73 2.41 -9.47
N ALA A 277 -18.19 2.87 -8.35
CA ALA A 277 -16.75 2.92 -8.10
C ALA A 277 -16.13 1.51 -8.10
N LEU A 278 -16.87 0.49 -7.66
CA LEU A 278 -16.42 -0.89 -7.65
C LEU A 278 -16.34 -1.45 -9.07
N ILE A 279 -17.39 -1.26 -9.88
CA ILE A 279 -17.40 -1.70 -11.28
C ILE A 279 -16.33 -0.95 -12.09
N LYS A 280 -16.15 0.35 -11.85
CA LYS A 280 -15.09 1.14 -12.47
C LYS A 280 -13.70 0.59 -12.14
N ALA A 281 -13.45 0.24 -10.87
CA ALA A 281 -12.19 -0.38 -10.46
C ALA A 281 -11.96 -1.76 -11.12
N ILE A 282 -13.02 -2.57 -11.26
CA ILE A 282 -12.96 -3.87 -11.96
C ILE A 282 -12.65 -3.65 -13.44
N LEU A 283 -13.45 -2.84 -14.15
CA LEU A 283 -13.27 -2.55 -15.57
C LEU A 283 -11.89 -1.97 -15.89
N GLY A 284 -11.41 -1.08 -15.02
CA GLY A 284 -10.08 -0.53 -15.16
C GLY A 284 -8.96 -1.53 -14.91
N GLY A 285 -9.22 -2.72 -14.36
CA GLY A 285 -8.18 -3.64 -13.89
C GLY A 285 -8.22 -5.08 -14.42
N ILE A 286 -9.31 -5.50 -15.05
CA ILE A 286 -9.47 -6.83 -15.64
C ILE A 286 -8.51 -7.07 -16.81
N VAL A 287 -8.07 -8.32 -16.97
CA VAL A 287 -7.23 -8.74 -18.10
C VAL A 287 -8.07 -9.44 -19.18
N SER A 288 -9.21 -10.00 -18.82
CA SER A 288 -10.08 -10.74 -19.75
C SER A 288 -11.56 -10.54 -19.47
N VAL A 289 -12.37 -10.83 -20.49
CA VAL A 289 -13.83 -10.84 -20.40
C VAL A 289 -14.32 -11.90 -19.40
N ASP A 290 -13.61 -13.02 -19.28
CA ASP A 290 -13.94 -14.09 -18.35
C ASP A 290 -13.74 -13.66 -16.89
N GLU A 291 -12.68 -12.90 -16.59
CA GLU A 291 -12.45 -12.33 -15.24
C GLU A 291 -13.54 -11.32 -14.87
N LEU A 292 -13.94 -10.46 -15.80
CA LEU A 292 -15.06 -9.53 -15.61
C LEU A 292 -16.36 -10.29 -15.34
N GLN A 293 -16.62 -11.33 -16.12
CA GLN A 293 -17.79 -12.18 -15.96
C GLN A 293 -17.81 -12.85 -14.59
N GLU A 294 -16.69 -13.40 -14.13
CA GLU A 294 -16.63 -14.02 -12.80
C GLU A 294 -16.82 -12.98 -11.68
N CYS A 295 -16.23 -11.78 -11.78
CA CYS A 295 -16.46 -10.71 -10.81
C CYS A 295 -17.95 -10.34 -10.71
N VAL A 296 -18.57 -9.99 -11.83
CA VAL A 296 -19.99 -9.55 -11.84
C VAL A 296 -20.92 -10.70 -11.46
N TYR A 297 -20.62 -11.93 -11.88
CA TYR A 297 -21.35 -13.12 -11.46
C TYR A 297 -21.31 -13.30 -9.94
N GLN A 298 -20.13 -13.15 -9.32
CA GLN A 298 -19.99 -13.23 -7.87
C GLN A 298 -20.69 -12.07 -7.15
N LEU A 299 -20.65 -10.84 -7.68
CA LEU A 299 -21.43 -9.72 -7.14
C LEU A 299 -22.93 -10.03 -7.10
N ILE A 300 -23.48 -10.59 -8.18
CA ILE A 300 -24.89 -10.98 -8.25
C ILE A 300 -25.18 -12.12 -7.26
N LEU A 301 -24.31 -13.13 -7.22
CA LEU A 301 -24.49 -14.30 -6.37
C LEU A 301 -24.52 -13.93 -4.88
N TYR A 302 -23.60 -13.06 -4.46
CA TYR A 302 -23.35 -12.68 -3.07
C TYR A 302 -23.84 -11.28 -2.69
N LYS A 303 -24.74 -10.69 -3.50
CA LYS A 303 -25.34 -9.36 -3.28
C LYS A 303 -24.32 -8.21 -3.11
N GLY A 304 -23.16 -8.31 -3.74
CA GLY A 304 -22.22 -7.19 -3.92
C GLY A 304 -21.12 -7.02 -2.86
N TYR A 305 -21.06 -7.85 -1.82
CA TYR A 305 -20.14 -7.64 -0.68
C TYR A 305 -19.06 -8.72 -0.51
N PHE A 306 -19.27 -9.90 -1.10
CA PHE A 306 -18.35 -11.01 -1.01
C PHE A 306 -17.82 -11.39 -2.38
N GLY A 307 -16.60 -11.87 -2.36
CA GLY A 307 -15.95 -12.51 -3.50
C GLY A 307 -15.28 -13.79 -3.05
N ARG A 308 -14.74 -14.53 -4.01
CA ARG A 308 -13.90 -15.70 -3.75
C ARG A 308 -12.76 -15.77 -4.75
N GLY A 309 -11.59 -16.12 -4.24
CA GLY A 309 -10.47 -16.61 -5.05
C GLY A 309 -10.60 -18.11 -5.34
N GLY A 310 -9.50 -18.69 -5.82
CA GLY A 310 -9.43 -20.10 -6.20
C GLY A 310 -9.58 -21.09 -5.04
N CYS A 311 -9.22 -20.73 -3.80
CA CYS A 311 -9.18 -21.70 -2.69
C CYS A 311 -10.55 -22.15 -2.17
N CYS A 312 -11.63 -21.44 -2.51
CA CYS A 312 -12.90 -21.62 -1.82
C CYS A 312 -13.84 -22.63 -2.46
N GLY A 313 -13.52 -23.14 -3.66
CA GLY A 313 -14.46 -23.94 -4.45
C GLY A 313 -15.77 -23.18 -4.71
N LYS A 314 -16.68 -23.75 -5.51
CA LYS A 314 -18.04 -23.17 -5.68
C LYS A 314 -18.98 -23.61 -4.55
N ASP A 315 -18.72 -24.77 -3.96
CA ASP A 315 -19.66 -25.43 -3.05
C ASP A 315 -19.60 -24.93 -1.61
N ARG A 316 -18.43 -24.52 -1.10
CA ARG A 316 -18.28 -24.03 0.29
C ARG A 316 -19.00 -22.70 0.53
N LEU A 317 -19.21 -21.92 -0.53
CA LEU A 317 -19.98 -20.67 -0.49
C LEU A 317 -21.42 -20.83 -1.00
N ARG A 318 -21.91 -22.05 -1.23
CA ARG A 318 -23.27 -22.27 -1.75
C ARG A 318 -24.36 -21.73 -0.82
N ALA A 319 -24.12 -21.75 0.49
CA ALA A 319 -25.04 -21.18 1.48
C ALA A 319 -25.24 -19.66 1.33
N PHE A 320 -24.27 -18.95 0.74
CA PHE A 320 -24.31 -17.50 0.53
C PHE A 320 -24.98 -17.10 -0.79
N SER A 321 -25.22 -18.07 -1.67
CA SER A 321 -25.82 -17.86 -2.98
C SER A 321 -27.28 -17.45 -2.82
N SER A 322 -27.55 -16.15 -2.99
CA SER A 322 -28.89 -15.59 -2.78
C SER A 322 -29.91 -16.01 -3.84
N ARG A 323 -29.46 -16.60 -4.96
CA ARG A 323 -30.29 -17.07 -6.08
C ARG A 323 -29.68 -18.31 -6.71
N GLN A 324 -30.52 -19.28 -7.06
CA GLN A 324 -30.23 -20.14 -8.21
C GLN A 324 -30.26 -19.23 -9.44
N ILE A 325 -29.10 -18.73 -9.85
CA ILE A 325 -28.98 -18.04 -11.13
C ILE A 325 -29.31 -19.08 -12.20
N VAL A 326 -30.49 -18.96 -12.80
CA VAL A 326 -30.94 -19.85 -13.88
C VAL A 326 -30.02 -19.64 -15.09
N ASP A 327 -29.71 -20.68 -15.84
CA ASP A 327 -28.81 -20.63 -17.01
C ASP A 327 -29.13 -19.48 -17.98
N LYS A 328 -30.42 -19.18 -18.16
CA LYS A 328 -30.89 -18.06 -18.99
C LYS A 328 -30.40 -16.69 -18.50
N ALA A 329 -30.30 -16.48 -17.19
CA ALA A 329 -29.78 -15.23 -16.61
C ALA A 329 -28.25 -15.14 -16.77
N LEU A 330 -27.54 -16.29 -16.73
CA LEU A 330 -26.11 -16.34 -17.00
C LEU A 330 -25.79 -16.03 -18.47
N GLU A 331 -26.61 -16.51 -19.41
CA GLU A 331 -26.47 -16.16 -20.83
C GLU A 331 -26.72 -14.67 -21.10
N LYS A 332 -27.71 -14.07 -20.42
CA LYS A 332 -27.90 -12.61 -20.46
C LYS A 332 -26.71 -11.85 -19.89
N LEU A 333 -26.14 -12.32 -18.77
CA LEU A 333 -24.94 -11.69 -18.20
C LEU A 333 -23.76 -11.76 -19.17
N ARG A 334 -23.57 -12.91 -19.82
CA ARG A 334 -22.54 -13.10 -20.86
C ARG A 334 -22.72 -12.12 -22.02
N SER A 335 -23.95 -11.93 -22.51
CA SER A 335 -24.20 -11.01 -23.62
C SER A 335 -23.98 -9.55 -23.23
N LEU A 336 -24.43 -9.14 -22.03
CA LEU A 336 -24.19 -7.80 -21.46
C LEU A 336 -22.69 -7.49 -21.38
N ILE A 337 -21.92 -8.40 -20.78
CA ILE A 337 -20.49 -8.23 -20.57
C ILE A 337 -19.71 -8.25 -21.90
N LYS A 338 -20.07 -9.12 -22.84
CA LYS A 338 -19.47 -9.11 -24.19
C LYS A 338 -19.75 -7.80 -24.93
N GLY A 339 -20.90 -7.17 -24.70
CA GLY A 339 -21.21 -5.85 -25.22
C GLY A 339 -20.27 -4.78 -24.66
N ALA A 340 -20.17 -4.71 -23.32
CA ALA A 340 -19.29 -3.76 -22.63
C ALA A 340 -17.80 -3.98 -22.93
N ALA A 341 -17.37 -5.23 -23.12
CA ALA A 341 -15.97 -5.55 -23.39
C ALA A 341 -15.47 -5.03 -24.75
N LYS A 342 -16.35 -4.83 -25.74
CA LYS A 342 -15.99 -4.22 -27.03
C LYS A 342 -15.58 -2.75 -26.89
N GLU A 343 -15.96 -2.13 -25.77
CA GLU A 343 -15.70 -0.73 -25.50
C GLU A 343 -14.42 -0.55 -24.69
N LEU A 344 -13.80 -1.62 -24.17
CA LEU A 344 -12.62 -1.53 -23.30
C LEU A 344 -11.38 -1.05 -24.10
N PRO A 345 -10.64 -0.07 -23.57
CA PRO A 345 -9.41 0.40 -24.21
C PRO A 345 -8.26 -0.61 -24.06
N GLU A 346 -7.24 -0.47 -24.91
CA GLU A 346 -5.95 -1.16 -24.77
C GLU A 346 -5.22 -0.71 -23.49
N GLU A 347 -4.19 -1.45 -23.06
CA GLU A 347 -3.45 -1.17 -21.83
C GLU A 347 -2.87 0.26 -21.80
N VAL A 348 -3.35 1.07 -20.85
CA VAL A 348 -2.92 2.46 -20.62
C VAL A 348 -2.01 2.54 -19.40
N HIS A 349 -1.14 3.56 -19.36
CA HIS A 349 -0.46 3.99 -18.15
C HIS A 349 -1.42 4.18 -16.97
N ARG A 350 -1.01 3.65 -15.81
CA ARG A 350 -1.78 3.70 -14.56
C ARG A 350 -1.18 4.71 -13.58
N GLY A 351 -2.04 5.32 -12.78
CA GLY A 351 -1.62 6.12 -11.63
C GLY A 351 -1.05 5.27 -10.49
N PRO A 352 -0.41 5.90 -9.49
CA PRO A 352 0.11 5.20 -8.32
C PRO A 352 -1.01 4.65 -7.43
N VAL A 353 -0.66 3.76 -6.51
CA VAL A 353 -1.54 3.24 -5.45
C VAL A 353 -0.86 3.32 -4.10
N ILE A 354 -1.61 3.66 -3.06
CA ILE A 354 -1.12 3.64 -1.68
C ILE A 354 -1.75 2.46 -0.94
N PHE A 355 -0.95 1.51 -0.48
CA PHE A 355 -1.37 0.40 0.37
C PHE A 355 -1.29 0.77 1.84
N VAL A 356 -2.36 0.51 2.57
CA VAL A 356 -2.42 0.54 4.04
C VAL A 356 -2.61 -0.89 4.53
N LEU A 357 -1.51 -1.50 4.94
CA LEU A 357 -1.45 -2.92 5.26
C LEU A 357 -1.62 -3.16 6.75
N ASP A 358 -2.39 -4.18 7.09
CA ASP A 358 -2.50 -4.67 8.46
C ASP A 358 -1.22 -5.37 8.93
N ILE A 359 -1.01 -5.38 10.24
CA ILE A 359 0.20 -5.91 10.88
C ILE A 359 0.44 -7.38 10.56
N SER A 360 -0.63 -8.16 10.34
CA SER A 360 -0.56 -9.57 9.98
C SER A 360 0.03 -9.78 8.59
N VAL A 361 -0.23 -8.87 7.65
CA VAL A 361 0.12 -9.02 6.23
C VAL A 361 1.15 -8.02 5.73
N GLN A 362 1.60 -7.10 6.59
CA GLN A 362 2.59 -6.08 6.22
C GLN A 362 3.89 -6.69 5.72
N MET A 363 4.26 -7.91 6.13
CA MET A 363 5.53 -8.51 5.75
C MET A 363 5.50 -9.19 4.38
N LEU A 364 4.31 -9.44 3.82
CA LEU A 364 4.18 -9.97 2.47
C LEU A 364 4.60 -8.89 1.45
N PRO A 365 5.34 -9.25 0.39
CA PRO A 365 5.74 -8.32 -0.65
C PRO A 365 4.60 -8.11 -1.67
N TRP A 366 3.49 -7.50 -1.24
CA TRP A 366 2.29 -7.26 -2.05
C TRP A 366 2.58 -6.60 -3.39
N GLU A 367 3.59 -5.73 -3.44
CA GLU A 367 4.06 -5.01 -4.62
C GLU A 367 4.68 -5.93 -5.68
N ASN A 368 4.85 -7.22 -5.39
CA ASN A 368 5.43 -8.21 -6.28
C ASN A 368 4.43 -9.30 -6.68
N LEU A 369 3.14 -9.16 -6.32
CA LEU A 369 2.10 -9.99 -6.91
C LEU A 369 2.09 -9.79 -8.45
N PRO A 370 1.90 -10.86 -9.24
CA PRO A 370 1.98 -10.80 -10.70
C PRO A 370 1.24 -9.63 -11.36
N ILE A 371 0.04 -9.29 -10.88
CA ILE A 371 -0.80 -8.23 -11.44
C ILE A 371 -0.30 -6.81 -11.13
N VAL A 372 0.39 -6.61 -9.98
CA VAL A 372 0.84 -5.27 -9.54
C VAL A 372 2.34 -5.06 -9.64
N ARG A 373 3.14 -6.07 -9.98
CA ARG A 373 4.62 -5.99 -9.96
C ARG A 373 5.23 -4.91 -10.86
N ASN A 374 4.46 -4.39 -11.82
CA ASN A 374 4.83 -3.30 -12.72
C ASN A 374 4.11 -1.98 -12.38
N GLN A 375 3.47 -1.88 -11.21
CA GLN A 375 2.81 -0.67 -10.76
C GLN A 375 3.62 0.09 -9.73
N GLU A 376 3.38 1.40 -9.72
CA GLU A 376 3.91 2.30 -8.72
C GLU A 376 3.09 2.19 -7.44
N ILE A 377 3.67 1.56 -6.41
CA ILE A 377 3.01 1.32 -5.12
C ILE A 377 3.80 1.96 -3.99
N TYR A 378 3.05 2.57 -3.06
CA TYR A 378 3.54 3.09 -1.80
C TYR A 378 2.87 2.39 -0.62
N ARG A 379 3.57 2.24 0.51
CA ARG A 379 3.02 1.74 1.77
C ARG A 379 2.85 2.88 2.76
N MET A 380 1.71 2.91 3.44
CA MET A 380 1.46 3.84 4.53
C MET A 380 0.87 3.14 5.75
N PRO A 381 1.24 3.56 6.97
CA PRO A 381 0.76 2.89 8.19
C PRO A 381 -0.71 3.22 8.49
N SER A 382 -1.22 4.34 8.00
CA SER A 382 -2.64 4.71 8.15
C SER A 382 -3.06 5.82 7.19
N MET A 383 -4.37 5.97 6.99
CA MET A 383 -4.97 7.10 6.28
C MET A 383 -4.55 8.46 6.89
N GLY A 384 -4.47 8.54 8.23
CA GLY A 384 -4.02 9.77 8.91
C GLY A 384 -2.58 10.11 8.62
N SER A 385 -1.72 9.10 8.45
CA SER A 385 -0.33 9.32 8.07
C SER A 385 -0.21 9.84 6.63
N ILE A 386 -1.12 9.43 5.73
CA ILE A 386 -1.21 9.98 4.38
C ILE A 386 -1.55 11.46 4.45
N LEU A 387 -2.64 11.82 5.14
CA LEU A 387 -3.03 13.21 5.32
C LEU A 387 -1.92 14.04 5.96
N PHE A 388 -1.27 13.52 7.00
CA PHE A 388 -0.15 14.17 7.67
C PHE A 388 1.03 14.46 6.72
N ALA A 389 1.40 13.48 5.88
CA ALA A 389 2.47 13.64 4.91
C ALA A 389 2.12 14.71 3.86
N LEU A 390 0.88 14.70 3.34
CA LEU A 390 0.43 15.64 2.31
C LEU A 390 0.22 17.06 2.86
N ASP A 391 -0.34 17.20 4.06
CA ASP A 391 -0.51 18.49 4.71
C ASP A 391 0.85 19.16 4.94
N ARG A 392 1.83 18.40 5.47
CA ARG A 392 3.20 18.91 5.66
C ARG A 392 3.86 19.34 4.36
N SER A 393 3.60 18.68 3.23
CA SER A 393 4.10 19.16 1.93
C SER A 393 3.38 20.42 1.46
N ASN A 394 2.06 20.50 1.59
CA ASN A 394 1.28 21.64 1.11
C ASN A 394 1.62 22.94 1.87
N TYR A 395 1.93 22.86 3.16
CA TYR A 395 2.40 24.02 3.92
C TYR A 395 3.76 24.56 3.46
N ARG A 396 4.63 23.71 2.90
CA ARG A 396 5.99 24.09 2.49
C ARG A 396 6.08 24.71 1.10
N TYR A 397 5.09 24.44 0.25
CA TYR A 397 5.06 24.92 -1.15
C TYR A 397 4.07 26.09 -1.37
N LYS A 398 3.57 26.73 -0.29
CA LYS A 398 2.69 27.91 -0.41
C LYS A 398 3.35 29.13 -1.08
N ASP A 399 4.68 29.16 -1.18
CA ASP A 399 5.41 30.27 -1.80
C ASP A 399 5.63 30.11 -3.31
N ASP A 400 5.32 28.94 -3.90
CA ASP A 400 5.32 28.70 -5.35
C ASP A 400 3.88 28.58 -5.86
N GLU A 401 3.25 29.71 -6.23
CA GLU A 401 1.90 29.79 -6.82
C GLU A 401 1.73 28.99 -8.15
N ILE A 402 2.78 28.33 -8.63
CA ILE A 402 2.87 27.79 -10.00
C ILE A 402 2.45 26.31 -10.07
N THR A 403 2.32 25.58 -8.96
CA THR A 403 2.02 24.15 -9.03
C THR A 403 0.92 23.72 -8.06
N GLY A 404 -0.33 23.71 -8.51
CA GLY A 404 -1.48 23.07 -7.85
C GLY A 404 -1.36 21.54 -7.76
N LEU A 405 -0.22 21.03 -7.29
CA LEU A 405 0.08 19.60 -7.19
C LEU A 405 -0.19 19.09 -5.77
N PRO A 406 -0.82 17.93 -5.62
CA PRO A 406 -1.09 17.36 -4.30
C PRO A 406 0.11 16.62 -3.68
N PHE A 407 1.30 16.60 -4.31
CA PHE A 407 2.41 15.71 -3.92
C PHE A 407 3.72 16.42 -3.58
N PRO A 408 4.52 15.89 -2.62
CA PRO A 408 5.86 16.39 -2.33
C PRO A 408 6.78 16.34 -3.57
N ILE A 409 7.71 17.30 -3.64
CA ILE A 409 8.76 17.36 -4.67
C ILE A 409 10.12 17.25 -3.96
N ILE A 410 11.03 16.45 -4.52
CA ILE A 410 12.42 16.34 -4.07
C ILE A 410 13.40 16.59 -5.23
N ASP A 411 14.52 17.23 -4.93
CA ASP A 411 15.68 17.28 -5.82
C ASP A 411 16.64 16.12 -5.52
N PRO A 412 16.83 15.16 -6.45
CA PRO A 412 17.73 14.03 -6.22
C PRO A 412 19.20 14.44 -6.23
N PHE A 413 19.56 15.65 -6.69
CA PHE A 413 20.93 16.17 -6.66
C PHE A 413 21.26 16.85 -5.33
N ASN A 414 20.26 17.33 -4.59
CA ASN A 414 20.43 17.77 -3.20
C ASN A 414 20.43 16.56 -2.26
N ALA A 415 21.49 15.76 -2.35
CA ALA A 415 21.61 14.48 -1.64
C ALA A 415 22.76 14.45 -0.64
N PHE A 416 22.56 13.70 0.44
CA PHE A 416 23.62 13.28 1.36
C PHE A 416 23.74 11.76 1.38
N TYR A 417 24.95 11.21 1.23
CA TYR A 417 25.17 9.77 1.27
C TYR A 417 25.97 9.30 2.50
N LEU A 418 25.67 8.10 2.96
CA LEU A 418 26.45 7.35 3.95
C LEU A 418 26.73 5.96 3.37
N LEU A 419 27.98 5.71 2.99
CA LEU A 419 28.41 4.54 2.21
C LEU A 419 29.41 3.70 3.01
N ASN A 420 29.16 2.40 3.16
CA ASN A 420 30.05 1.48 3.86
C ASN A 420 30.53 1.99 5.24
N PRO A 421 29.63 2.41 6.14
CA PRO A 421 30.02 2.95 7.45
C PRO A 421 30.85 1.98 8.30
N SER A 422 30.60 0.68 8.17
CA SER A 422 31.29 -0.38 8.92
C SER A 422 32.64 -0.76 8.31
N GLY A 423 32.95 -0.32 7.09
CA GLY A 423 34.20 -0.61 6.39
C GLY A 423 34.28 -2.00 5.75
N ASP A 424 33.32 -2.89 5.95
CA ASP A 424 33.35 -4.28 5.47
C ASP A 424 32.68 -4.49 4.10
N LEU A 425 31.95 -3.50 3.59
CA LEU A 425 31.28 -3.52 2.27
C LEU A 425 32.15 -2.92 1.16
N SER A 426 33.39 -3.39 1.03
CA SER A 426 34.37 -2.84 0.06
C SER A 426 33.91 -2.89 -1.41
N SER A 427 33.15 -3.93 -1.79
CA SER A 427 32.60 -4.05 -3.15
C SER A 427 31.55 -2.98 -3.43
N THR A 428 30.64 -2.75 -2.48
CA THR A 428 29.60 -1.73 -2.55
C THR A 428 30.22 -0.34 -2.56
N GLU A 429 31.22 -0.10 -1.71
CA GLU A 429 31.95 1.17 -1.71
C GLU A 429 32.56 1.45 -3.09
N LYS A 430 33.27 0.48 -3.67
CA LYS A 430 33.88 0.63 -5.00
C LYS A 430 32.84 0.92 -6.10
N GLU A 431 31.68 0.29 -6.04
CA GLU A 431 30.62 0.43 -7.03
C GLU A 431 30.02 1.86 -7.06
N PHE A 432 29.82 2.46 -5.88
CA PHE A 432 29.10 3.73 -5.76
C PHE A 432 29.97 4.97 -5.53
N ASN A 433 31.19 4.82 -5.02
CA ASN A 433 32.06 5.96 -4.69
C ASN A 433 32.35 6.85 -5.91
N GLN A 434 32.59 6.26 -7.09
CA GLN A 434 32.77 7.05 -8.32
C GLN A 434 31.49 7.77 -8.74
N LEU A 435 30.33 7.12 -8.63
CA LEU A 435 29.05 7.69 -9.00
C LEU A 435 28.74 8.93 -8.14
N PHE A 436 28.87 8.81 -6.81
CA PHE A 436 28.56 9.90 -5.89
C PHE A 436 29.54 11.08 -6.02
N ARG A 437 30.83 10.81 -6.31
CA ARG A 437 31.81 11.85 -6.61
C ARG A 437 31.48 12.60 -7.90
N ASN A 438 31.04 11.89 -8.95
CA ASN A 438 30.70 12.52 -10.23
C ASN A 438 29.51 13.49 -10.11
N TYR A 439 28.58 13.24 -9.21
CA TYR A 439 27.46 14.14 -8.92
C TYR A 439 27.74 15.15 -7.80
N GLU A 440 28.98 15.21 -7.30
CA GLU A 440 29.41 16.11 -6.22
C GLU A 440 28.54 16.03 -4.95
N TRP A 441 27.97 14.85 -4.67
CA TRP A 441 27.15 14.66 -3.49
C TRP A 441 27.98 14.78 -2.22
N LYS A 442 27.38 15.37 -1.18
CA LYS A 442 27.99 15.39 0.15
C LYS A 442 27.80 14.03 0.81
N GLY A 443 28.78 13.56 1.57
CA GLY A 443 28.62 12.30 2.28
C GLY A 443 29.88 11.77 2.93
N LYS A 444 29.74 10.61 3.59
CA LYS A 444 30.82 9.86 4.22
C LYS A 444 30.92 8.45 3.63
N ALA A 445 32.15 8.00 3.36
CA ALA A 445 32.44 6.68 2.81
C ALA A 445 33.51 5.95 3.63
N GLY A 446 33.31 4.65 3.86
CA GLY A 446 34.26 3.77 4.55
C GLY A 446 34.30 4.00 6.08
N SER A 447 35.26 3.34 6.73
CA SER A 447 35.43 3.34 8.20
C SER A 447 36.36 4.45 8.73
N GLY A 448 36.79 5.39 7.89
CA GLY A 448 37.81 6.39 8.24
C GLY A 448 37.35 7.41 9.28
N ASP A 449 36.28 8.15 9.00
CA ASP A 449 35.69 9.12 9.92
C ASP A 449 34.21 8.79 10.16
N PRO A 450 33.86 8.19 11.32
CA PRO A 450 32.47 7.87 11.65
C PRO A 450 31.58 9.11 11.59
N ILE A 451 30.36 8.97 11.08
CA ILE A 451 29.40 10.08 11.10
C ILE A 451 28.94 10.33 12.54
N ARG A 452 28.93 11.61 12.94
CA ARG A 452 28.40 11.99 14.26
C ARG A 452 26.87 12.07 14.21
N ALA A 453 26.22 11.86 15.36
CA ALA A 453 24.77 11.96 15.46
C ALA A 453 24.21 13.31 14.96
N GLU A 454 24.87 14.40 15.34
CA GLU A 454 24.51 15.78 14.94
C GLU A 454 24.65 15.99 13.43
N GLU A 455 25.72 15.46 12.84
CA GLU A 455 25.98 15.54 11.39
C GLU A 455 24.91 14.77 10.60
N LEU A 456 24.52 13.59 11.08
CA LEU A 456 23.44 12.81 10.49
C LEU A 456 22.09 13.53 10.61
N ILE A 457 21.78 14.14 11.76
CA ILE A 457 20.56 14.94 11.95
C ILE A 457 20.54 16.12 10.98
N LEU A 458 21.66 16.83 10.82
CA LEU A 458 21.79 17.92 9.85
C LEU A 458 21.65 17.42 8.42
N ALA A 459 22.23 16.26 8.09
CA ALA A 459 22.09 15.63 6.78
C ALA A 459 20.61 15.34 6.46
N LEU A 460 19.90 14.69 7.37
CA LEU A 460 18.47 14.37 7.25
C LEU A 460 17.58 15.62 7.17
N THR A 461 17.97 16.71 7.83
CA THR A 461 17.14 17.94 7.87
C THR A 461 17.37 18.84 6.64
N ASN A 462 18.61 18.93 6.16
CA ASN A 462 19.02 19.95 5.20
C ASN A 462 19.07 19.47 3.74
N HIS A 463 19.01 18.16 3.49
CA HIS A 463 18.99 17.60 2.13
C HIS A 463 17.59 17.12 1.75
N ASP A 464 17.34 16.99 0.45
CA ASP A 464 16.08 16.47 -0.07
C ASP A 464 16.11 14.93 -0.17
N LEU A 465 17.31 14.36 -0.38
CA LEU A 465 17.54 12.92 -0.46
C LEU A 465 18.66 12.47 0.49
N PHE A 466 18.44 11.40 1.22
CA PHE A 466 19.43 10.72 2.05
C PHE A 466 19.62 9.29 1.56
N VAL A 467 20.86 8.91 1.23
CA VAL A 467 21.20 7.62 0.64
C VAL A 467 22.12 6.84 1.59
N TYR A 468 21.64 5.70 2.07
CA TYR A 468 22.38 4.83 2.98
C TYR A 468 22.68 3.48 2.32
N LEU A 469 23.95 3.08 2.29
CA LEU A 469 24.39 1.76 1.84
C LEU A 469 25.27 1.16 2.94
N GLY A 470 24.71 0.22 3.69
CA GLY A 470 25.31 -0.32 4.91
C GLY A 470 24.50 -1.47 5.50
N HIS A 471 24.89 -1.92 6.70
CA HIS A 471 24.18 -2.99 7.43
C HIS A 471 22.94 -2.49 8.14
N GLY A 472 21.84 -3.25 8.05
CA GLY A 472 20.63 -2.93 8.81
C GLY A 472 19.96 -1.65 8.32
N SER A 473 19.24 -0.99 9.22
CA SER A 473 18.94 0.43 9.08
C SER A 473 19.96 1.28 9.83
N VAL A 474 20.01 2.57 9.53
CA VAL A 474 20.78 3.56 10.32
C VAL A 474 20.41 3.51 11.81
N GLN A 475 19.24 2.97 12.19
CA GLN A 475 18.80 2.87 13.58
C GLN A 475 19.32 1.62 14.32
N GLU A 476 19.83 0.60 13.63
CA GLU A 476 20.09 -0.74 14.19
C GLU A 476 21.56 -1.14 14.34
N ILE A 477 22.49 -0.18 14.38
CA ILE A 477 23.87 -0.46 14.80
C ILE A 477 24.01 -0.11 16.29
N ALA A 478 23.47 -1.00 17.13
CA ALA A 478 23.45 -0.88 18.60
C ALA A 478 24.42 -1.86 19.31
N ALA A 479 25.46 -2.36 18.62
CA ALA A 479 26.49 -3.19 19.22
C ALA A 479 27.84 -2.46 19.43
N GLY A 480 27.84 -1.11 19.48
CA GLY A 480 29.08 -0.35 19.72
C GLY A 480 29.01 1.19 19.56
N SER A 481 27.83 1.80 19.70
CA SER A 481 27.58 3.26 19.61
C SER A 481 28.14 3.96 18.36
N GLN A 482 27.42 3.94 17.23
CA GLN A 482 27.74 4.87 16.12
C GLN A 482 26.55 5.51 15.38
N TYR A 483 25.26 5.20 15.68
CA TYR A 483 24.13 5.83 14.94
C TYR A 483 22.90 6.20 15.78
N VAL A 484 22.13 7.16 15.24
CA VAL A 484 21.03 7.90 15.88
C VAL A 484 19.81 7.00 16.15
N SER A 485 19.28 7.05 17.38
CA SER A 485 18.10 6.26 17.74
C SER A 485 16.85 6.73 16.95
N GLY A 486 15.91 5.82 16.66
CA GLY A 486 14.65 6.18 15.99
C GLY A 486 13.90 7.32 16.69
N LYS A 487 13.98 7.41 18.02
CA LYS A 487 13.37 8.51 18.81
C LYS A 487 13.98 9.87 18.55
N GLU A 488 15.27 9.94 18.22
CA GLU A 488 15.91 11.21 17.85
C GLU A 488 15.50 11.64 16.43
N ILE A 489 15.33 10.68 15.51
CA ILE A 489 14.79 10.96 14.18
C ILE A 489 13.33 11.43 14.29
N GLU A 490 12.51 10.81 15.13
CA GLU A 490 11.10 11.17 15.34
C GLU A 490 10.90 12.61 15.85
N LYS A 491 11.92 13.23 16.47
CA LYS A 491 11.88 14.62 16.92
C LYS A 491 12.05 15.65 15.80
N LEU A 492 12.47 15.22 14.61
CA LEU A 492 12.70 16.15 13.50
C LEU A 492 11.36 16.63 12.95
N ASP A 493 11.31 17.92 12.61
CA ASP A 493 10.17 18.51 11.90
C ASP A 493 10.28 18.36 10.37
N LYS A 494 11.49 18.10 9.89
CA LYS A 494 11.83 17.89 8.49
C LYS A 494 12.81 16.74 8.38
N CYS A 495 12.50 15.81 7.50
CA CYS A 495 13.37 14.69 7.17
C CYS A 495 13.41 14.50 5.65
N ALA A 496 14.58 14.20 5.11
CA ALA A 496 14.81 13.91 3.70
C ALA A 496 14.02 12.69 3.24
N ALA A 497 13.76 12.58 1.93
CA ALA A 497 13.47 11.29 1.33
C ALA A 497 14.63 10.33 1.61
N ALA A 498 14.37 9.07 1.91
CA ALA A 498 15.42 8.13 2.32
C ALA A 498 15.48 6.90 1.43
N LEU A 499 16.68 6.52 1.00
CA LEU A 499 17.00 5.26 0.36
C LEU A 499 17.89 4.45 1.32
N LEU A 500 17.32 3.46 1.99
CA LEU A 500 17.98 2.66 3.03
C LEU A 500 18.33 1.27 2.48
N MET A 501 19.50 1.14 1.84
CA MET A 501 19.97 -0.11 1.25
C MET A 501 20.79 -0.92 2.25
N GLY A 502 20.10 -1.47 3.23
CA GLY A 502 20.66 -2.45 4.17
C GLY A 502 19.66 -3.55 4.51
N CYS A 503 20.15 -4.69 4.99
CA CYS A 503 19.34 -5.85 5.35
C CYS A 503 18.23 -5.48 6.35
N SER A 504 16.98 -5.89 6.09
CA SER A 504 15.86 -5.68 7.02
C SER A 504 15.60 -4.21 7.42
N SER A 505 16.13 -3.24 6.68
CA SER A 505 16.01 -1.80 6.98
C SER A 505 14.56 -1.27 6.93
N GLY A 506 13.69 -1.94 6.17
CA GLY A 506 12.27 -1.64 6.02
C GLY A 506 11.36 -2.51 6.88
N THR A 507 11.93 -3.43 7.65
CA THR A 507 11.18 -4.37 8.48
C THR A 507 10.48 -3.64 9.63
N LEU A 508 9.25 -4.04 9.90
CA LEU A 508 8.48 -3.58 11.04
C LEU A 508 8.37 -4.69 12.07
N HIS A 509 9.00 -4.48 13.23
CA HIS A 509 9.07 -5.45 14.32
C HIS A 509 7.84 -5.37 15.21
N CYS A 510 7.17 -6.50 15.39
CA CYS A 510 6.05 -6.66 16.30
C CYS A 510 6.58 -7.19 17.64
N LYS A 511 6.15 -6.58 18.75
CA LYS A 511 6.45 -7.06 20.10
C LYS A 511 5.14 -7.43 20.77
N GLY A 512 4.68 -8.68 20.59
CA GLY A 512 3.35 -9.10 21.06
C GLY A 512 2.26 -8.17 20.52
N SER A 513 1.41 -7.65 21.40
CA SER A 513 0.29 -6.77 21.04
C SER A 513 0.65 -5.28 20.92
N TYR A 514 1.92 -4.90 21.07
CA TYR A 514 2.35 -3.51 20.91
C TYR A 514 2.39 -3.10 19.43
N ALA A 515 2.17 -1.82 19.16
CA ALA A 515 2.30 -1.25 17.82
C ALA A 515 3.70 -1.55 17.24
N PRO A 516 3.77 -1.88 15.93
CA PRO A 516 5.02 -2.26 15.31
C PRO A 516 5.98 -1.07 15.26
N ARG A 517 7.29 -1.36 15.25
CA ARG A 517 8.34 -0.34 15.16
C ARG A 517 9.34 -0.70 14.07
N GLY A 518 9.89 0.32 13.43
CA GLY A 518 10.95 0.16 12.45
C GLY A 518 11.32 1.49 11.84
N ALA A 519 12.45 1.53 11.13
CA ALA A 519 12.99 2.76 10.59
C ALA A 519 12.01 3.54 9.70
N PRO A 520 11.23 2.91 8.79
CA PRO A 520 10.28 3.65 7.96
C PRO A 520 9.30 4.49 8.78
N LEU A 521 8.82 3.98 9.92
CA LEU A 521 7.85 4.71 10.75
C LEU A 521 8.44 5.96 11.41
N SER A 522 9.69 5.89 11.88
CA SER A 522 10.36 7.04 12.48
C SER A 522 10.64 8.12 11.44
N TYR A 523 11.11 7.74 10.24
CA TYR A 523 11.37 8.67 9.14
C TYR A 523 10.07 9.34 8.65
N LEU A 524 8.98 8.58 8.47
CA LEU A 524 7.68 9.16 8.10
C LEU A 524 7.15 10.11 9.17
N SER A 525 7.27 9.76 10.45
CA SER A 525 6.85 10.62 11.57
C SER A 525 7.66 11.92 11.62
N ALA A 526 8.93 11.84 11.26
CA ALA A 526 9.86 12.96 11.11
C ALA A 526 9.58 13.86 9.88
N GLY A 527 8.55 13.53 9.09
CA GLY A 527 8.16 14.29 7.91
C GLY A 527 8.92 13.92 6.63
N SER A 528 9.53 12.74 6.57
CA SER A 528 10.06 12.19 5.33
C SER A 528 8.90 11.92 4.35
N PRO A 529 8.96 12.40 3.09
CA PRO A 529 7.89 12.14 2.13
C PRO A 529 7.88 10.68 1.66
N VAL A 530 9.05 10.02 1.70
CA VAL A 530 9.24 8.66 1.17
C VAL A 530 10.48 7.99 1.76
N VAL A 531 10.38 6.68 2.03
CA VAL A 531 11.45 5.82 2.52
C VAL A 531 11.45 4.51 1.72
N ILE A 532 12.49 4.24 0.95
CA ILE A 532 12.68 2.98 0.25
C ILE A 532 13.64 2.11 1.04
N ALA A 533 13.20 0.92 1.44
CA ALA A 533 13.94 0.06 2.36
C ALA A 533 13.59 -1.43 2.18
N ASN A 534 14.42 -2.32 2.73
CA ASN A 534 14.33 -3.78 2.52
C ASN A 534 13.52 -4.48 3.62
N LEU A 535 12.53 -5.31 3.25
CA LEU A 535 11.70 -6.08 4.20
C LEU A 535 12.42 -7.26 4.87
N TRP A 536 13.53 -7.73 4.33
CA TRP A 536 14.31 -8.85 4.87
C TRP A 536 15.77 -8.77 4.40
N ASP A 537 16.58 -9.73 4.83
CA ASP A 537 18.02 -9.79 4.55
C ASP A 537 18.32 -10.02 3.06
N VAL A 538 19.23 -9.21 2.52
CA VAL A 538 19.63 -9.19 1.11
C VAL A 538 21.14 -9.43 0.96
N SER A 539 21.60 -9.79 -0.23
CA SER A 539 23.04 -9.92 -0.52
C SER A 539 23.57 -8.66 -1.21
N ASP A 540 24.74 -8.19 -0.76
CA ASP A 540 25.37 -6.93 -1.18
C ASP A 540 25.38 -6.74 -2.70
N LYS A 541 25.95 -7.71 -3.42
CA LYS A 541 26.11 -7.60 -4.89
C LYS A 541 24.81 -7.50 -5.66
N ASP A 542 23.69 -7.99 -5.13
CA ASP A 542 22.42 -8.01 -5.85
C ASP A 542 21.52 -6.83 -5.45
N ILE A 543 21.59 -6.38 -4.19
CA ILE A 543 20.96 -5.12 -3.79
C ILE A 543 21.70 -3.90 -4.39
N ASP A 544 23.01 -4.00 -4.62
CA ASP A 544 23.78 -2.97 -5.34
C ASP A 544 23.29 -2.81 -6.78
N ARG A 545 22.90 -3.91 -7.46
CA ARG A 545 22.29 -3.84 -8.82
C ARG A 545 20.97 -3.09 -8.80
N PHE A 546 20.12 -3.40 -7.82
CA PHE A 546 18.85 -2.70 -7.61
C PHE A 546 19.09 -1.20 -7.40
N CYS A 547 19.94 -0.86 -6.42
CA CYS A 547 20.22 0.51 -6.03
C CYS A 547 20.80 1.31 -7.21
N LYS A 548 21.76 0.74 -7.95
CA LYS A 548 22.34 1.37 -9.13
C LYS A 548 21.30 1.61 -10.23
N ALA A 549 20.45 0.63 -10.53
CA ALA A 549 19.40 0.78 -11.54
C ALA A 549 18.41 1.90 -11.15
N LEU A 550 18.02 1.96 -9.87
CA LEU A 550 17.10 2.96 -9.36
C LEU A 550 17.72 4.38 -9.39
N LEU A 551 18.94 4.54 -8.85
CA LEU A 551 19.65 5.82 -8.84
C LEU A 551 19.92 6.34 -10.25
N ASN A 552 20.34 5.46 -11.18
CA ASN A 552 20.50 5.87 -12.58
C ASN A 552 19.20 6.41 -13.17
N SER A 553 18.05 5.79 -12.85
CA SER A 553 16.76 6.25 -13.34
C SER A 553 16.35 7.61 -12.75
N TRP A 554 16.76 7.92 -11.52
CA TRP A 554 16.51 9.22 -10.88
C TRP A 554 17.44 10.32 -11.38
N LEU A 555 18.70 9.99 -11.69
CA LEU A 555 19.78 10.95 -11.98
C LEU A 555 20.03 11.17 -13.47
N GLN A 556 19.51 10.30 -14.35
CA GLN A 556 19.56 10.53 -15.79
C GLN A 556 18.78 11.80 -16.15
N GLU A 557 19.52 12.84 -16.54
CA GLU A 557 19.02 14.05 -17.18
C GLU A 557 18.54 13.74 -18.61
N ASN A 558 17.46 12.97 -18.79
CA ASN A 558 16.91 12.80 -20.13
C ASN A 558 16.11 14.05 -20.48
N LEU A 559 16.70 14.87 -21.36
CA LEU A 559 16.06 15.90 -22.17
C LEU A 559 15.01 15.33 -23.17
N GLU A 560 14.66 14.04 -23.09
CA GLU A 560 13.83 13.33 -24.09
C GLU A 560 12.62 12.56 -23.52
N ASP A 561 12.18 12.82 -22.29
CA ASP A 561 10.92 12.26 -21.75
C ASP A 561 9.68 13.15 -22.04
N ASP A 562 9.72 13.90 -23.15
CA ASP A 562 8.52 14.29 -23.89
C ASP A 562 7.98 13.08 -24.68
N ASN A 563 7.73 11.96 -24.00
CA ASN A 563 6.83 10.96 -24.55
C ASN A 563 5.43 11.57 -24.55
N ILE A 564 5.10 12.15 -25.71
CA ILE A 564 3.92 12.95 -25.97
C ILE A 564 2.67 12.12 -25.66
N CYS A 565 2.06 12.38 -24.50
CA CYS A 565 0.63 12.15 -24.40
C CYS A 565 -0.05 13.02 -25.46
N SER A 566 -0.68 12.40 -26.44
CA SER A 566 -1.34 13.07 -27.56
C SER A 566 -2.37 14.12 -27.11
N GLY A 567 -3.01 13.92 -25.96
CA GLY A 567 -3.92 14.90 -25.34
C GLY A 567 -3.22 16.10 -24.69
N CYS A 568 -1.94 15.98 -24.33
CA CYS A 568 -1.20 17.04 -23.63
C CYS A 568 -0.38 17.91 -24.60
N TRP A 569 -0.19 17.45 -25.84
CA TRP A 569 0.39 18.25 -26.94
C TRP A 569 -0.52 19.40 -27.39
N GLN A 570 -1.84 19.17 -27.49
CA GLN A 570 -2.80 20.22 -27.88
C GLN A 570 -2.88 21.35 -26.85
N LEU A 571 -2.89 21.02 -25.56
CA LEU A 571 -2.88 22.02 -24.48
C LEU A 571 -1.57 22.84 -24.46
N THR A 572 -0.44 22.20 -24.78
CA THR A 572 0.87 22.89 -24.82
C THR A 572 0.95 23.82 -26.03
N GLN A 573 0.45 23.41 -27.21
CA GLN A 573 0.35 24.27 -28.39
C GLN A 573 -0.62 25.45 -28.20
N GLU A 574 -1.75 25.25 -27.52
CA GLU A 574 -2.70 26.33 -27.22
C GLU A 574 -2.09 27.36 -26.25
N LEU A 575 -1.33 26.91 -25.23
CA LEU A 575 -0.60 27.78 -24.31
C LEU A 575 0.56 28.53 -24.98
N GLU A 576 1.31 27.88 -25.86
CA GLU A 576 2.38 28.51 -26.64
C GLU A 576 1.83 29.52 -27.66
N ALA A 577 0.72 29.21 -28.34
CA ALA A 577 0.05 30.13 -29.24
C ALA A 577 -0.50 31.38 -28.51
N LEU A 578 -1.00 31.22 -27.28
CA LEU A 578 -1.44 32.33 -26.43
C LEU A 578 -0.26 33.21 -25.96
N ASN A 579 0.89 32.61 -25.64
CA ASN A 579 2.10 33.34 -25.24
C ASN A 579 2.78 34.08 -26.39
N ILE A 580 2.70 33.57 -27.62
CA ILE A 580 3.18 34.26 -28.82
C ILE A 580 2.26 35.44 -29.15
N ALA A 581 0.93 35.28 -29.03
CA ALA A 581 -0.03 36.37 -29.24
C ALA A 581 0.09 37.52 -28.21
N ALA A 582 0.59 37.23 -26.99
CA ALA A 582 0.79 38.24 -25.95
C ALA A 582 2.06 39.10 -26.16
N LYS A 583 3.04 38.62 -26.94
CA LYS A 583 4.31 39.35 -27.18
C LYS A 583 4.28 40.29 -28.38
N ASP A 584 3.32 40.15 -29.30
CA ASP A 584 3.31 40.92 -30.56
C ASP A 584 2.41 42.16 -30.60
N ASN A 585 1.72 42.54 -29.52
CA ASN A 585 0.82 43.70 -29.55
C ASN A 585 1.31 44.92 -28.76
N GLY A 586 2.35 45.55 -29.30
CA GLY A 586 2.76 46.91 -28.97
C GLY A 586 1.99 47.99 -29.76
N ARG A 587 0.94 48.55 -29.16
CA ARG A 587 0.32 49.89 -29.39
C ARG A 587 -0.39 50.21 -30.73
N THR A 588 -1.72 50.41 -30.66
CA THR A 588 -2.37 51.75 -30.73
C THR A 588 -3.87 51.68 -30.42
N ARG A 589 -4.41 52.74 -29.78
CA ARG A 589 -5.80 52.90 -29.29
C ARG A 589 -6.79 53.21 -30.42
N GLN A 590 -8.00 52.62 -30.39
CA GLN A 590 -9.26 53.37 -30.59
C GLN A 590 -10.51 52.62 -30.08
N LYS A 591 -11.50 53.41 -29.59
CA LYS A 591 -12.78 53.01 -29.01
C LYS A 591 -13.74 52.41 -30.05
N SER A 592 -14.52 51.38 -29.68
CA SER A 592 -16.00 51.43 -29.67
C SER A 592 -16.65 50.07 -29.30
N THR A 593 -17.91 50.19 -28.93
CA THR A 593 -18.92 49.32 -28.32
C THR A 593 -19.23 47.94 -28.90
N ARG A 594 -19.87 47.13 -28.02
CA ARG A 594 -20.83 46.00 -28.22
C ARG A 594 -20.29 44.55 -28.20
N GLY A 595 -20.35 43.98 -26.99
CA GLY A 595 -21.08 42.76 -26.64
C GLY A 595 -20.80 41.46 -27.41
N LYS A 596 -20.15 40.50 -26.73
CA LYS A 596 -20.47 39.07 -26.83
C LYS A 596 -19.87 38.28 -25.65
N LYS A 597 -20.66 37.31 -25.21
CA LYS A 597 -20.59 36.42 -24.04
C LYS A 597 -19.18 35.95 -23.63
N SER A 598 -18.88 36.04 -22.33
CA SER A 598 -17.78 35.35 -21.68
C SER A 598 -18.06 33.84 -21.64
N HIS A 599 -17.35 33.06 -22.44
CA HIS A 599 -17.18 31.64 -22.16
C HIS A 599 -16.16 31.50 -21.03
N LYS A 600 -16.63 31.06 -19.86
CA LYS A 600 -15.76 30.52 -18.80
C LYS A 600 -15.09 29.26 -19.36
N ILE A 601 -13.79 29.34 -19.62
CA ILE A 601 -12.97 28.14 -19.85
C ILE A 601 -12.63 27.62 -18.45
N ASN A 602 -13.01 26.38 -18.18
CA ASN A 602 -12.68 25.67 -16.95
C ASN A 602 -11.17 25.37 -16.96
N ASP A 603 -10.45 25.90 -15.97
CA ASP A 603 -9.13 25.40 -15.58
C ASP A 603 -9.28 23.99 -15.02
N SER A 604 -9.12 22.97 -15.85
CA SER A 604 -8.99 21.59 -15.37
C SER A 604 -8.11 20.75 -16.29
N ALA A 605 -7.16 20.06 -15.67
CA ALA A 605 -6.28 19.00 -16.19
C ALA A 605 -4.86 19.40 -16.63
N SER A 606 -4.01 19.76 -15.65
CA SER A 606 -2.57 19.45 -15.72
C SER A 606 -2.40 17.93 -15.72
N CYS A 607 -2.29 17.36 -16.92
CA CYS A 607 -1.94 15.99 -17.24
C CYS A 607 -0.85 15.36 -16.31
N CYS A 608 -1.25 14.49 -15.38
CA CYS A 608 -0.39 13.81 -14.39
C CYS A 608 0.61 12.78 -14.97
N CYS A 609 0.53 12.46 -16.28
CA CYS A 609 1.38 11.44 -16.90
C CYS A 609 2.83 11.90 -17.17
N ARG A 610 3.12 13.20 -17.11
CA ARG A 610 4.43 13.78 -17.50
C ARG A 610 5.50 13.83 -16.38
N ARG A 611 5.25 13.29 -15.18
CA ARG A 611 6.13 13.56 -14.03
C ARG A 611 6.71 12.28 -13.44
N ARG A 612 8.04 12.17 -13.52
CA ARG A 612 8.82 11.10 -12.87
C ARG A 612 8.60 11.17 -11.36
N ARG A 613 8.13 10.06 -10.77
CA ARG A 613 8.01 9.89 -9.33
C ARG A 613 9.08 8.93 -8.84
N ILE A 614 9.41 9.06 -7.56
CA ILE A 614 10.46 8.26 -6.94
C ILE A 614 10.24 6.75 -7.09
N ALA A 615 8.97 6.31 -7.12
CA ALA A 615 8.63 4.91 -7.24
C ALA A 615 8.38 4.41 -8.66
N THR A 616 8.40 5.28 -9.67
CA THR A 616 8.08 4.92 -11.06
C THR A 616 8.97 3.80 -11.61
N TYR A 617 10.27 3.81 -11.28
CA TYR A 617 11.25 2.85 -11.77
C TYR A 617 11.61 1.74 -10.77
N LEU A 618 10.85 1.59 -9.68
CA LEU A 618 11.12 0.52 -8.72
C LEU A 618 11.06 -0.84 -9.41
N SER A 619 10.04 -1.08 -10.24
CA SER A 619 9.83 -2.38 -10.87
C SER A 619 10.98 -2.79 -11.79
N GLU A 620 11.55 -1.84 -12.53
CA GLU A 620 12.74 -1.98 -13.37
C GLU A 620 13.96 -2.32 -12.52
N ALA A 621 14.14 -1.60 -11.41
CA ALA A 621 15.24 -1.85 -10.48
C ALA A 621 15.15 -3.26 -9.86
N ARG A 622 13.95 -3.77 -9.55
CA ARG A 622 13.77 -5.16 -9.06
C ARG A 622 14.27 -6.19 -10.08
N ARG A 623 14.01 -5.96 -11.37
CA ARG A 623 14.44 -6.84 -12.47
C ARG A 623 15.95 -6.81 -12.72
N ALA A 624 16.66 -5.78 -12.22
CA ALA A 624 18.12 -5.71 -12.32
C ALA A 624 18.83 -6.71 -11.38
N CYS A 625 18.15 -7.21 -10.34
CA CYS A 625 18.64 -8.28 -9.48
C CYS A 625 18.71 -9.62 -10.23
N LYS A 626 19.73 -10.43 -9.94
CA LYS A 626 19.79 -11.83 -10.38
C LYS A 626 18.70 -12.68 -9.74
N LEU A 627 18.34 -12.36 -8.49
CA LEU A 627 17.22 -12.96 -7.76
C LEU A 627 16.10 -11.91 -7.64
N PRO A 628 15.29 -11.70 -8.70
CA PRO A 628 14.34 -10.59 -8.77
C PRO A 628 13.22 -10.66 -7.73
N LEU A 629 13.01 -11.82 -7.10
CA LEU A 629 12.03 -11.95 -6.02
C LEU A 629 12.72 -12.08 -4.67
N LEU A 630 13.67 -13.01 -4.52
CA LEU A 630 14.32 -13.21 -3.22
C LEU A 630 15.09 -11.97 -2.74
N ILE A 631 15.64 -11.18 -3.67
CA ILE A 631 16.30 -9.90 -3.38
C ILE A 631 15.45 -8.75 -3.92
N GLY A 632 15.08 -8.77 -5.20
CA GLY A 632 14.37 -7.68 -5.84
C GLY A 632 12.99 -7.38 -5.25
N ALA A 633 12.31 -8.35 -4.61
CA ALA A 633 11.03 -8.09 -3.93
C ALA A 633 11.17 -7.54 -2.50
N SER A 634 12.38 -7.52 -1.93
CA SER A 634 12.63 -7.00 -0.59
C SER A 634 12.48 -5.47 -0.51
N PRO A 635 12.98 -4.66 -1.47
CA PRO A 635 12.75 -3.24 -1.52
C PRO A 635 11.27 -2.86 -1.66
N VAL A 636 10.78 -2.12 -0.66
CA VAL A 636 9.44 -1.51 -0.64
C VAL A 636 9.55 0.00 -0.42
N CYS A 637 8.55 0.73 -0.91
CA CYS A 637 8.49 2.18 -0.84
C CYS A 637 7.43 2.58 0.18
N TYR A 638 7.82 3.12 1.33
CA TYR A 638 6.91 3.72 2.31
C TYR A 638 6.76 5.21 2.04
N GLY A 639 5.55 5.78 2.16
CA GLY A 639 5.32 7.22 1.97
C GLY A 639 4.18 7.53 1.02
N VAL A 640 4.24 8.71 0.41
CA VAL A 640 3.26 9.18 -0.58
C VAL A 640 3.93 9.35 -1.94
N PRO A 641 3.15 9.35 -3.05
CA PRO A 641 3.65 9.72 -4.36
C PRO A 641 4.50 10.99 -4.28
N THR A 642 5.76 10.90 -4.69
CA THR A 642 6.75 11.97 -4.51
C THR A 642 7.43 12.21 -5.85
N ILE A 643 7.39 13.45 -6.32
CA ILE A 643 7.91 13.87 -7.62
C ILE A 643 9.41 14.11 -7.51
N ILE A 644 10.15 13.60 -8.50
CA ILE A 644 11.58 13.90 -8.67
C ILE A 644 11.71 15.06 -9.66
N ARG A 645 12.35 16.14 -9.24
CA ARG A 645 12.64 17.31 -10.09
C ARG A 645 13.87 18.05 -9.56
N LYS A 646 14.84 18.32 -10.44
CA LYS A 646 15.98 19.18 -10.14
C LYS A 646 15.49 20.59 -9.78
N LYS A 647 15.95 21.13 -8.64
CA LYS A 647 15.52 22.44 -8.15
C LYS A 647 16.38 23.58 -8.70
#